data_AF-A0A261UZU6-F1
#
_entry.id   AF-A0A261UZU6-F1
#
_cell.length_a   1.000
_cell.length_b   1.000
_cell.length_c   1.000
_cell.angle_alpha   90.00
_cell.angle_beta   90.00
_cell.angle_gamma   90.00
#
_symmetry.space_group_name_H-M   'P 1'
#
loop_
_entity.id
_entity.type
_entity.pdbx_description
1 polymer ?
#
loop_
_entity_poly.entity_id
_entity_poly.type
_entity_poly.pdbx_seq_one_letter_code
_entity_poly.pdbx_strand_id
1 'polypeptide(L)'
;MTSPDLDSFLSPRSIAIVGASTQPGKIGAVPVRYLIEHGYAGDIFPINARAEQVQGRRAYPSLREVGSPIDLAIFAIPASGAMAALDDAIAAQVKNIVMFSAGFAEMGPQGEQAQREFAGRARAAGIRVLGPNCLGFMNVARSVFATFSPVVSTGLIESGKVGIVSQSGAFGAYAYAMARERGIGLSAWVTTGNESDIDVADCIAWMARDPATRVIMAYLEGCRDGAKLRRALDLARAAGKPVVAVKVGRTALGAMTAASHTAALAGDDAVYDALFRQHGAYRARSIEEFFDVAHALAVAGLPPNTQVGLLTVSGGVGVMMADDAAEAGLDVAELPAAAQERIRARVPLAATRNPVDITGQVTAEPDLLEATARTMLEAGHGSLLIFLAAFGGTPAMQPLQRQLARDLRRDFPGRLVIFSTLSDAAQQRALEAEGCLGFADPARAIRAMAAACFFSAAFGSATAAESGVEASGNAAAATTATIESTQSLALRAGTYNEADALELLRDAGIPTVPFHRARSRDEAVAGARALGFPVALKILSADITHKSDIGGVILNVRDGEEAGAAHARILASAAAAAPGARVDGVLVARMIHGGVECILGARRDPALGVVVMLGSGGVNVELLGDVALRLAPIGLDQARGMIDELKTAPLLRGFRGAPPADVDALAHAIVRLADFALSAGDTLASVELNPFVVLPQGQGALALDAVLLTAPPASEAVRQSVTMTLPLFEMARMRAANTARKHPVQGYAGDNPASRMRWVNQFTHTRRLRGPDDKEVVTPNNDTLFTNAWLDLSAGPLVIDVPAMGGRYWVLGFLDAWTNPWAYAGRRTTGGQAQRLFVHGPGWQGKAPAGMHVIAAPSDDVWVIGRILVDANAEDLAAVHALQDRFAITRLDGTPALSRVDTLIEDRGAGVPRAEEYLRVLETMLVRNPSAHPLPAWPVPPDVLQAALTQVYTELRNVAQASELGGGWTTAVSVRRSFGDDFTTRARVARNWIGTLGIEEAMYIMAEVDDSGSALSGAHRYVLRFPPGGLPKVGSFWSITLYRRSDCLLVANPIGRHSIGDRTPGLRPDADGGLAIHIQADDPGPGKNWLPAPAGEGFYLTLRLYQPDQAHLDATFDYPPVRRIA
;
A
#
# COMPACT_ATOMS: atom_id res chain seq x y z
N MET A 1 -1.47 14.45 -22.68
CA MET A 1 -1.12 13.52 -23.77
C MET A 1 -2.39 12.88 -24.29
N THR A 2 -2.62 12.90 -25.60
CA THR A 2 -3.75 12.24 -26.29
C THR A 2 -3.62 10.72 -26.16
N SER A 3 -4.73 10.00 -25.92
CA SER A 3 -4.70 8.52 -25.87
C SER A 3 -4.14 7.96 -27.18
N PRO A 4 -3.16 7.04 -27.12
CA PRO A 4 -2.45 6.54 -28.30
C PRO A 4 -3.40 5.79 -29.25
N ASP A 5 -3.11 5.86 -30.54
CA ASP A 5 -3.85 5.10 -31.56
C ASP A 5 -3.38 3.64 -31.56
N LEU A 6 -4.27 2.72 -31.18
CA LEU A 6 -4.03 1.28 -31.14
C LEU A 6 -4.55 0.54 -32.38
N ASP A 7 -5.02 1.25 -33.43
CA ASP A 7 -5.59 0.56 -34.60
C ASP A 7 -4.58 -0.35 -35.30
N SER A 8 -3.33 0.11 -35.47
CA SER A 8 -2.26 -0.74 -36.02
C SER A 8 -1.88 -1.93 -35.12
N PHE A 9 -2.24 -1.90 -33.83
CA PHE A 9 -2.01 -2.97 -32.88
C PHE A 9 -3.14 -4.02 -32.93
N LEU A 10 -4.40 -3.57 -32.89
CA LEU A 10 -5.59 -4.42 -32.79
C LEU A 10 -6.17 -4.82 -34.16
N SER A 11 -5.75 -4.15 -35.23
CA SER A 11 -6.09 -4.44 -36.63
C SER A 11 -4.82 -4.54 -37.52
N PRO A 12 -3.81 -5.36 -37.15
CA PRO A 12 -2.55 -5.44 -37.90
C PRO A 12 -2.77 -6.05 -39.30
N ARG A 13 -1.91 -5.69 -40.26
CA ARG A 13 -1.90 -6.31 -41.60
C ARG A 13 -0.84 -7.39 -41.75
N SER A 14 0.13 -7.45 -40.84
CA SER A 14 1.13 -8.51 -40.77
C SER A 14 1.46 -8.88 -39.33
N ILE A 15 1.53 -10.19 -39.06
CA ILE A 15 1.76 -10.73 -37.71
C ILE A 15 2.92 -11.72 -37.75
N ALA A 16 3.96 -11.45 -36.95
CA ALA A 16 5.05 -12.39 -36.70
C ALA A 16 4.85 -13.13 -35.38
N ILE A 17 5.18 -14.43 -35.33
CA ILE A 17 5.02 -15.25 -34.13
C ILE A 17 6.38 -15.78 -33.68
N VAL A 18 6.97 -15.12 -32.69
CA VAL A 18 8.23 -15.51 -32.05
C VAL A 18 8.00 -16.68 -31.12
N GLY A 19 8.66 -17.81 -31.40
CA GLY A 19 8.42 -19.07 -30.70
C GLY A 19 7.41 -19.98 -31.41
N ALA A 20 7.08 -19.70 -32.68
CA ALA A 20 6.26 -20.57 -33.50
C ALA A 20 6.80 -22.00 -33.52
N SER A 21 5.92 -23.01 -33.55
CA SER A 21 6.34 -24.41 -33.47
C SER A 21 5.56 -25.32 -34.42
N THR A 22 6.24 -26.34 -34.93
CA THR A 22 5.64 -27.46 -35.65
C THR A 22 4.91 -28.44 -34.73
N GLN A 23 5.11 -28.33 -33.41
CA GLN A 23 4.43 -29.17 -32.41
C GLN A 23 3.09 -28.53 -32.00
N PRO A 24 1.94 -29.16 -32.27
CA PRO A 24 0.62 -28.55 -32.05
C PRO A 24 0.33 -28.15 -30.59
N GLY A 25 0.93 -28.85 -29.61
CA GLY A 25 0.70 -28.60 -28.18
C GLY A 25 1.48 -27.41 -27.59
N LYS A 26 2.37 -26.77 -28.35
CA LYS A 26 3.15 -25.62 -27.84
C LYS A 26 2.37 -24.31 -28.01
N ILE A 27 2.48 -23.41 -27.03
CA ILE A 27 1.82 -22.09 -27.02
C ILE A 27 2.03 -21.34 -28.34
N GLY A 28 3.27 -21.28 -28.85
CA GLY A 28 3.57 -20.56 -30.09
C GLY A 28 3.00 -21.18 -31.38
N ALA A 29 2.52 -22.43 -31.35
CA ALA A 29 1.80 -23.02 -32.49
C ALA A 29 0.33 -22.53 -32.57
N VAL A 30 -0.25 -22.13 -31.45
CA VAL A 30 -1.69 -21.84 -31.34
C VAL A 30 -2.11 -20.59 -32.13
N PRO A 31 -1.44 -19.42 -32.03
CA PRO A 31 -1.83 -18.24 -32.81
C PRO A 31 -1.71 -18.46 -34.32
N VAL A 32 -0.69 -19.19 -34.78
CA VAL A 32 -0.53 -19.52 -36.21
C VAL A 32 -1.73 -20.31 -36.71
N ARG A 33 -2.17 -21.31 -35.92
CA ARG A 33 -3.34 -22.12 -36.24
C ARG A 33 -4.61 -21.28 -36.31
N TYR A 34 -4.90 -20.50 -35.26
CA TYR A 34 -6.14 -19.72 -35.18
C TYR A 34 -6.24 -18.66 -36.28
N LEU A 35 -5.14 -17.98 -36.62
CA LEU A 35 -5.13 -17.03 -37.72
C LEU A 35 -5.45 -17.69 -39.07
N ILE A 36 -4.94 -18.91 -39.32
CA ILE A 36 -5.22 -19.66 -40.54
C ILE A 36 -6.67 -20.19 -40.54
N GLU A 37 -7.08 -20.88 -39.48
CA GLU A 37 -8.40 -21.52 -39.37
C GLU A 37 -9.57 -20.53 -39.40
N HIS A 38 -9.36 -19.30 -38.90
CA HIS A 38 -10.40 -18.27 -38.84
C HIS A 38 -10.25 -17.18 -39.91
N GLY A 39 -9.42 -17.42 -40.92
CA GLY A 39 -9.41 -16.61 -42.15
C GLY A 39 -8.81 -15.21 -41.99
N TYR A 40 -7.75 -15.06 -41.21
CA TYR A 40 -6.99 -13.80 -41.18
C TYR A 40 -6.48 -13.45 -42.58
N ALA A 41 -6.79 -12.25 -43.05
CA ALA A 41 -6.50 -11.80 -44.41
C ALA A 41 -5.08 -11.27 -44.61
N GLY A 42 -4.36 -10.97 -43.53
CA GLY A 42 -3.01 -10.40 -43.58
C GLY A 42 -1.90 -11.46 -43.63
N ASP A 43 -0.66 -10.99 -43.59
CA ASP A 43 0.53 -11.85 -43.65
C ASP A 43 0.85 -12.51 -42.30
N ILE A 44 1.21 -13.79 -42.32
CA ILE A 44 1.58 -14.57 -41.15
C ILE A 44 3.04 -15.01 -41.28
N PHE A 45 3.90 -14.58 -40.36
CA PHE A 45 5.33 -14.89 -40.33
C PHE A 45 5.72 -15.72 -39.10
N PRO A 46 5.71 -17.07 -39.18
CA PRO A 46 6.25 -17.92 -38.13
C PRO A 46 7.76 -17.69 -37.93
N ILE A 47 8.20 -17.44 -36.69
CA ILE A 47 9.62 -17.31 -36.37
C ILE A 47 10.09 -18.53 -35.57
N ASN A 48 10.96 -19.33 -36.19
CA ASN A 48 11.54 -20.55 -35.64
C ASN A 48 12.95 -20.78 -36.21
N ALA A 49 13.96 -20.88 -35.33
CA ALA A 49 15.37 -21.02 -35.73
C ALA A 49 15.74 -22.33 -36.47
N ARG A 50 14.87 -23.36 -36.46
CA ARG A 50 15.20 -24.70 -36.97
C ARG A 50 14.27 -25.19 -38.07
N ALA A 51 13.01 -24.76 -38.06
CA ALA A 51 12.02 -25.24 -39.03
C ALA A 51 12.01 -24.33 -40.27
N GLU A 52 11.96 -24.93 -41.46
CA GLU A 52 11.75 -24.18 -42.72
C GLU A 52 10.28 -23.78 -42.91
N GLN A 53 9.35 -24.56 -42.36
CA GLN A 53 7.92 -24.29 -42.40
C GLN A 53 7.24 -24.63 -41.07
N VAL A 54 6.20 -23.85 -40.73
CA VAL A 54 5.29 -24.11 -39.61
C VAL A 54 3.86 -24.00 -40.14
N GLN A 55 3.08 -25.07 -40.00
CA GLN A 55 1.67 -25.16 -40.44
C GLN A 55 1.45 -24.68 -41.90
N GLY A 56 2.34 -25.11 -42.80
CA GLY A 56 2.28 -24.77 -44.23
C GLY A 56 2.69 -23.34 -44.59
N ARG A 57 3.14 -22.54 -43.62
CA ARG A 57 3.71 -21.20 -43.84
C ARG A 57 5.23 -21.25 -43.73
N ARG A 58 5.94 -20.49 -44.58
CA ARG A 58 7.39 -20.33 -44.50
C ARG A 58 7.77 -19.78 -43.13
N ALA A 59 8.70 -20.45 -42.46
CA ALA A 59 9.25 -20.00 -41.19
C ALA A 59 10.60 -19.28 -41.41
N TYR A 60 10.87 -18.31 -40.53
CA TYR A 60 12.09 -17.50 -40.54
C TYR A 60 12.84 -17.71 -39.23
N PRO A 61 14.18 -17.70 -39.22
CA PRO A 61 14.93 -17.98 -37.99
C PRO A 61 14.93 -16.81 -37.00
N SER A 62 14.70 -15.57 -37.45
CA SER A 62 14.64 -14.35 -36.64
C SER A 62 13.69 -13.30 -37.26
N LEU A 63 13.25 -12.30 -36.49
CA LEU A 63 12.35 -11.24 -37.02
C LEU A 63 13.03 -10.41 -38.12
N ARG A 64 14.34 -10.15 -37.97
CA ARG A 64 15.16 -9.36 -38.92
C ARG A 64 15.28 -10.00 -40.30
N GLU A 65 15.03 -11.31 -40.42
CA GLU A 65 15.15 -12.05 -41.69
C GLU A 65 13.84 -12.12 -42.51
N VAL A 66 12.73 -11.60 -41.97
CA VAL A 66 11.45 -11.56 -42.70
C VAL A 66 11.54 -10.65 -43.94
N GLY A 67 12.30 -9.55 -43.84
CA GLY A 67 12.51 -8.62 -44.96
C GLY A 67 11.26 -7.87 -45.44
N SER A 68 10.17 -7.95 -44.68
CA SER A 68 8.87 -7.29 -44.96
C SER A 68 8.37 -6.57 -43.70
N PRO A 69 7.54 -5.52 -43.82
CA PRO A 69 7.01 -4.81 -42.65
C PRO A 69 6.21 -5.72 -41.71
N ILE A 70 6.48 -5.63 -40.41
CA ILE A 70 5.79 -6.38 -39.36
C ILE A 70 5.01 -5.39 -38.47
N ASP A 71 3.68 -5.38 -38.59
CA ASP A 71 2.82 -4.51 -37.78
C ASP A 71 2.76 -5.00 -36.32
N LEU A 72 2.68 -6.32 -36.10
CA LEU A 72 2.59 -6.94 -34.77
C LEU A 72 3.53 -8.16 -34.64
N ALA A 73 4.26 -8.25 -33.52
CA ALA A 73 4.97 -9.47 -33.12
C ALA A 73 4.35 -10.09 -31.86
N ILE A 74 4.08 -11.39 -31.89
CA ILE A 74 3.61 -12.17 -30.75
C ILE A 74 4.81 -12.91 -30.14
N PHE A 75 5.10 -12.65 -28.87
CA PHE A 75 6.18 -13.32 -28.14
C PHE A 75 5.59 -14.49 -27.35
N ALA A 76 5.80 -15.71 -27.87
CA ALA A 76 5.40 -16.98 -27.29
C ALA A 76 6.65 -17.80 -26.86
N ILE A 77 7.56 -17.15 -26.14
CA ILE A 77 8.85 -17.69 -25.69
C ILE A 77 9.02 -17.54 -24.16
N PRO A 78 9.94 -18.27 -23.51
CA PRO A 78 10.27 -18.03 -22.11
C PRO A 78 10.80 -16.61 -21.85
N ALA A 79 10.60 -16.08 -20.63
CA ALA A 79 11.07 -14.74 -20.24
C ALA A 79 12.57 -14.52 -20.51
N SER A 80 13.41 -15.54 -20.35
CA SER A 80 14.85 -15.46 -20.59
C SER A 80 15.23 -15.13 -22.04
N GLY A 81 14.34 -15.39 -23.01
CA GLY A 81 14.55 -15.03 -24.42
C GLY A 81 13.94 -13.68 -24.82
N ALA A 82 13.19 -13.02 -23.94
CA ALA A 82 12.39 -11.85 -24.30
C ALA A 82 13.24 -10.66 -24.74
N MET A 83 14.34 -10.37 -24.03
CA MET A 83 15.23 -9.26 -24.38
C MET A 83 15.86 -9.47 -25.76
N ALA A 84 16.41 -10.65 -26.04
CA ALA A 84 16.98 -10.94 -27.36
C ALA A 84 15.94 -10.84 -28.49
N ALA A 85 14.69 -11.28 -28.25
CA ALA A 85 13.61 -11.10 -29.21
C ALA A 85 13.21 -9.63 -29.40
N LEU A 86 13.32 -8.80 -28.35
CA LEU A 86 13.12 -7.35 -28.45
C LEU A 86 14.22 -6.70 -29.31
N ASP A 87 15.47 -7.11 -29.19
CA ASP A 87 16.57 -6.64 -30.08
C ASP A 87 16.26 -6.92 -31.54
N ASP A 88 15.78 -8.14 -31.83
CA ASP A 88 15.33 -8.55 -33.15
C ASP A 88 14.15 -7.71 -33.65
N ALA A 89 13.18 -7.44 -32.77
CA ALA A 89 12.01 -6.62 -33.09
C ALA A 89 12.40 -5.17 -33.41
N ILE A 90 13.33 -4.58 -32.63
CA ILE A 90 13.88 -3.25 -32.88
C ILE A 90 14.60 -3.21 -34.23
N ALA A 91 15.45 -4.20 -34.51
CA ALA A 91 16.18 -4.30 -35.78
C ALA A 91 15.23 -4.46 -36.99
N ALA A 92 14.13 -5.20 -36.81
CA ALA A 92 13.10 -5.39 -37.81
C ALA A 92 12.07 -4.24 -37.88
N GLN A 93 12.23 -3.18 -37.07
CA GLN A 93 11.32 -2.03 -37.00
C GLN A 93 9.86 -2.40 -36.70
N VAL A 94 9.66 -3.43 -35.87
CA VAL A 94 8.34 -3.84 -35.37
C VAL A 94 7.73 -2.69 -34.56
N LYS A 95 6.43 -2.43 -34.75
CA LYS A 95 5.71 -1.36 -34.03
C LYS A 95 5.07 -1.82 -32.74
N ASN A 96 4.61 -3.06 -32.70
CA ASN A 96 3.74 -3.57 -31.66
C ASN A 96 4.17 -4.97 -31.22
N ILE A 97 4.11 -5.23 -29.91
CA ILE A 97 4.38 -6.54 -29.32
C ILE A 97 3.21 -6.97 -28.43
N VAL A 98 2.74 -8.20 -28.63
CA VAL A 98 1.93 -8.92 -27.64
C VAL A 98 2.84 -9.93 -26.95
N MET A 99 2.89 -9.87 -25.62
CA MET A 99 3.80 -10.70 -24.83
C MET A 99 3.02 -11.69 -23.96
N PHE A 100 3.02 -12.95 -24.37
CA PHE A 100 2.38 -14.03 -23.62
C PHE A 100 3.19 -14.47 -22.40
N SER A 101 4.50 -14.27 -22.46
CA SER A 101 5.46 -14.77 -21.48
C SER A 101 5.12 -14.30 -20.06
N ALA A 102 4.93 -15.26 -19.16
CA ALA A 102 5.06 -15.05 -17.71
C ALA A 102 6.56 -15.11 -17.31
N GLY A 103 6.85 -14.85 -16.04
CA GLY A 103 8.21 -14.70 -15.48
C GLY A 103 8.60 -13.26 -15.14
N PHE A 104 7.64 -12.33 -15.03
CA PHE A 104 7.88 -10.88 -14.87
C PHE A 104 7.35 -10.39 -13.51
N ALA A 105 6.73 -9.20 -13.43
CA ALA A 105 6.38 -8.55 -12.17
C ALA A 105 5.55 -9.42 -11.20
N GLU A 106 4.80 -10.40 -11.70
CA GLU A 106 4.05 -11.38 -10.91
C GLU A 106 4.93 -12.37 -10.13
N MET A 107 6.20 -12.52 -10.51
CA MET A 107 7.18 -13.39 -9.83
C MET A 107 7.92 -12.67 -8.71
N GLY A 108 7.55 -11.43 -8.41
CA GLY A 108 8.20 -10.58 -7.43
C GLY A 108 9.23 -9.60 -8.04
N PRO A 109 10.03 -8.94 -7.21
CA PRO A 109 10.81 -7.77 -7.62
C PRO A 109 11.86 -8.00 -8.72
N GLN A 110 12.49 -9.18 -8.80
CA GLN A 110 13.38 -9.51 -9.93
C GLN A 110 12.64 -9.47 -11.28
N GLY A 111 11.44 -10.04 -11.31
CA GLY A 111 10.60 -10.02 -12.49
C GLY A 111 10.02 -8.62 -12.76
N GLU A 112 9.79 -7.81 -11.73
CA GLU A 112 9.41 -6.40 -11.87
C GLU A 112 10.54 -5.57 -12.50
N GLN A 113 11.79 -5.80 -12.10
CA GLN A 113 12.96 -5.19 -12.73
C GLN A 113 13.10 -5.59 -14.20
N ALA A 114 13.01 -6.89 -14.50
CA ALA A 114 13.06 -7.39 -15.88
C ALA A 114 11.93 -6.78 -16.74
N GLN A 115 10.74 -6.60 -16.16
CA GLN A 115 9.63 -5.95 -16.84
C GLN A 115 9.90 -4.47 -17.11
N ARG A 116 10.44 -3.75 -16.11
CA ARG A 116 10.82 -2.33 -16.25
C ARG A 116 11.88 -2.14 -17.33
N GLU A 117 12.90 -3.00 -17.37
CA GLU A 117 13.96 -2.95 -18.38
C GLU A 117 13.41 -3.20 -19.78
N PHE A 118 12.62 -4.27 -19.96
CA PHE A 118 11.99 -4.60 -21.23
C PHE A 118 11.09 -3.46 -21.72
N ALA A 119 10.17 -2.98 -20.87
CA ALA A 119 9.24 -1.93 -21.22
C ALA A 119 9.93 -0.58 -21.49
N GLY A 120 10.96 -0.24 -20.70
CA GLY A 120 11.75 0.97 -20.91
C GLY A 120 12.45 0.98 -22.26
N ARG A 121 13.04 -0.16 -22.64
CA ARG A 121 13.73 -0.30 -23.93
C ARG A 121 12.77 -0.35 -25.12
N ALA A 122 11.64 -1.06 -25.00
CA ALA A 122 10.59 -1.05 -26.01
C ALA A 122 10.05 0.37 -26.26
N ARG A 123 9.77 1.11 -25.17
CA ARG A 123 9.32 2.50 -25.24
C ARG A 123 10.34 3.42 -25.91
N ALA A 124 11.63 3.27 -25.57
CA ALA A 124 12.71 4.05 -26.20
C ALA A 124 12.82 3.82 -27.71
N ALA A 125 12.44 2.63 -28.18
CA ALA A 125 12.38 2.28 -29.60
C ALA A 125 11.03 2.62 -30.27
N GLY A 126 10.08 3.21 -29.53
CA GLY A 126 8.73 3.52 -30.04
C GLY A 126 7.82 2.30 -30.21
N ILE A 127 8.15 1.17 -29.57
CA ILE A 127 7.38 -0.08 -29.64
C ILE A 127 6.35 -0.11 -28.51
N ARG A 128 5.10 -0.42 -28.84
CA ARG A 128 4.01 -0.61 -27.86
C ARG A 128 3.91 -2.07 -27.42
N VAL A 129 3.58 -2.30 -26.15
CA VAL A 129 3.55 -3.66 -25.56
C VAL A 129 2.23 -3.94 -24.83
N LEU A 130 1.54 -5.03 -25.22
CA LEU A 130 0.48 -5.65 -24.42
C LEU A 130 1.06 -6.79 -23.59
N GLY A 131 0.78 -6.82 -22.29
CA GLY A 131 1.37 -7.76 -21.33
C GLY A 131 2.54 -7.14 -20.54
N PRO A 132 3.52 -7.94 -20.07
CA PRO A 132 3.63 -9.40 -20.22
C PRO A 132 2.56 -10.17 -19.45
N ASN A 133 2.67 -11.51 -19.42
CA ASN A 133 1.77 -12.40 -18.70
C ASN A 133 0.28 -12.17 -19.05
N CYS A 134 -0.01 -12.18 -20.35
CA CYS A 134 -1.37 -12.04 -20.87
C CYS A 134 -1.73 -13.21 -21.78
N LEU A 135 -3.03 -13.40 -22.07
CA LEU A 135 -3.50 -14.34 -23.09
C LEU A 135 -3.55 -13.71 -24.49
N GLY A 136 -3.17 -12.43 -24.62
CA GLY A 136 -3.26 -11.66 -25.85
C GLY A 136 -4.64 -11.07 -26.10
N PHE A 137 -5.01 -10.97 -27.37
CA PHE A 137 -6.27 -10.37 -27.81
C PHE A 137 -6.88 -11.07 -29.03
N MET A 138 -8.15 -10.77 -29.27
CA MET A 138 -8.91 -11.13 -30.47
C MET A 138 -9.66 -9.90 -30.96
N ASN A 139 -9.51 -9.56 -32.23
CA ASN A 139 -10.41 -8.65 -32.94
C ASN A 139 -11.30 -9.51 -33.83
N VAL A 140 -12.47 -9.88 -33.30
CA VAL A 140 -13.39 -10.84 -33.92
C VAL A 140 -13.96 -10.27 -35.22
N ALA A 141 -14.21 -8.95 -35.26
CA ALA A 141 -14.71 -8.27 -36.45
C ALA A 141 -13.72 -8.26 -37.64
N ARG A 142 -12.43 -8.52 -37.38
CA ARG A 142 -11.35 -8.51 -38.39
C ARG A 142 -10.66 -9.87 -38.55
N SER A 143 -11.17 -10.92 -37.91
CA SER A 143 -10.53 -12.24 -37.87
C SER A 143 -9.07 -12.22 -37.38
N VAL A 144 -8.73 -11.36 -36.43
CA VAL A 144 -7.39 -11.31 -35.82
C VAL A 144 -7.39 -12.07 -34.51
N PHE A 145 -6.73 -13.23 -34.46
CA PHE A 145 -6.63 -14.09 -33.27
C PHE A 145 -5.21 -14.13 -32.73
N ALA A 146 -4.78 -13.03 -32.11
CA ALA A 146 -3.47 -12.90 -31.45
C ALA A 146 -3.50 -13.47 -30.03
N THR A 147 -3.93 -14.74 -29.89
CA THR A 147 -4.12 -15.41 -28.60
C THR A 147 -3.70 -16.87 -28.65
N PHE A 148 -3.38 -17.44 -27.48
CA PHE A 148 -3.22 -18.87 -27.27
C PHE A 148 -4.32 -19.49 -26.39
N SER A 149 -5.40 -18.73 -26.11
CA SER A 149 -6.46 -19.19 -25.23
C SER A 149 -7.16 -20.44 -25.79
N PRO A 150 -7.36 -21.50 -24.99
CA PRO A 150 -8.00 -22.73 -25.46
C PRO A 150 -9.50 -22.55 -25.73
N VAL A 151 -10.12 -21.46 -25.25
CA VAL A 151 -11.57 -21.22 -25.38
C VAL A 151 -12.03 -21.17 -26.83
N VAL A 152 -11.19 -20.69 -27.75
CA VAL A 152 -11.48 -20.66 -29.19
C VAL A 152 -11.64 -22.08 -29.76
N SER A 153 -10.84 -23.04 -29.28
CA SER A 153 -10.93 -24.44 -29.72
C SER A 153 -12.22 -25.14 -29.28
N THR A 154 -12.93 -24.60 -28.29
CA THR A 154 -14.21 -25.14 -27.81
C THR A 154 -15.43 -24.58 -28.55
N GLY A 155 -15.21 -23.66 -29.49
CA GLY A 155 -16.26 -23.00 -30.28
C GLY A 155 -15.98 -21.51 -30.45
N LEU A 156 -16.23 -21.00 -31.65
CA LEU A 156 -16.01 -19.60 -31.97
C LEU A 156 -17.23 -18.75 -31.56
N ILE A 157 -16.98 -17.62 -30.92
CA ILE A 157 -18.02 -16.62 -30.66
C ILE A 157 -18.36 -15.86 -31.95
N GLU A 158 -19.63 -15.54 -32.13
CA GLU A 158 -20.04 -14.73 -33.28
C GLU A 158 -19.52 -13.29 -33.15
N SER A 159 -19.29 -12.65 -34.30
CA SER A 159 -18.99 -11.22 -34.32
C SER A 159 -20.22 -10.45 -33.85
N GLY A 160 -20.02 -9.52 -32.93
CA GLY A 160 -21.08 -8.68 -32.39
C GLY A 160 -20.56 -7.33 -31.92
N LYS A 161 -21.29 -6.74 -30.98
CA LYS A 161 -21.14 -5.33 -30.62
C LYS A 161 -20.49 -5.11 -29.25
N VAL A 162 -20.07 -6.17 -28.57
CA VAL A 162 -19.53 -6.10 -27.22
C VAL A 162 -18.00 -6.22 -27.25
N GLY A 163 -17.30 -5.22 -26.75
CA GLY A 163 -15.86 -5.26 -26.50
C GLY A 163 -15.59 -5.71 -25.07
N ILE A 164 -14.68 -6.66 -24.86
CA ILE A 164 -14.25 -7.11 -23.53
C ILE A 164 -12.78 -6.74 -23.33
N VAL A 165 -12.47 -6.10 -22.22
CA VAL A 165 -11.10 -5.94 -21.71
C VAL A 165 -11.00 -6.47 -20.28
N SER A 166 -9.96 -7.27 -20.01
CA SER A 166 -9.74 -7.88 -18.70
C SER A 166 -8.27 -7.83 -18.30
N GLN A 167 -7.98 -7.34 -17.11
CA GLN A 167 -6.64 -7.43 -16.52
C GLN A 167 -6.25 -8.90 -16.25
N SER A 168 -7.22 -9.71 -15.82
CA SER A 168 -7.04 -11.15 -15.58
C SER A 168 -7.20 -11.97 -16.86
N GLY A 169 -6.18 -12.77 -17.20
CA GLY A 169 -6.24 -13.72 -18.32
C GLY A 169 -7.28 -14.83 -18.11
N ALA A 170 -7.27 -15.47 -16.93
CA ALA A 170 -8.19 -16.55 -16.60
C ALA A 170 -9.66 -16.09 -16.60
N PHE A 171 -9.94 -14.95 -15.96
CA PHE A 171 -11.28 -14.35 -16.02
C PHE A 171 -11.64 -13.94 -17.45
N GLY A 172 -10.70 -13.39 -18.23
CA GLY A 172 -10.93 -13.07 -19.63
C GLY A 172 -11.36 -14.29 -20.46
N ALA A 173 -10.70 -15.43 -20.27
CA ALA A 173 -11.08 -16.69 -20.92
C ALA A 173 -12.46 -17.18 -20.48
N TYR A 174 -12.74 -17.14 -19.18
CA TYR A 174 -14.07 -17.42 -18.64
C TYR A 174 -15.13 -16.49 -19.23
N ALA A 175 -14.84 -15.19 -19.33
CA ALA A 175 -15.76 -14.19 -19.85
C ALA A 175 -16.08 -14.40 -21.34
N TYR A 176 -15.10 -14.84 -22.13
CA TYR A 176 -15.33 -15.25 -23.52
C TYR A 176 -16.30 -16.44 -23.60
N ALA A 177 -16.09 -17.48 -22.79
CA ALA A 177 -16.95 -18.66 -22.76
C ALA A 177 -18.38 -18.31 -22.34
N MET A 178 -18.53 -17.49 -21.29
CA MET A 178 -19.81 -16.99 -20.80
C MET A 178 -20.55 -16.15 -21.84
N ALA A 179 -19.85 -15.25 -22.53
CA ALA A 179 -20.44 -14.46 -23.60
C ALA A 179 -20.98 -15.37 -24.72
N ARG A 180 -20.22 -16.39 -25.11
CA ARG A 180 -20.66 -17.37 -26.11
C ARG A 180 -21.89 -18.16 -25.66
N GLU A 181 -21.89 -18.68 -24.44
CA GLU A 181 -23.01 -19.45 -23.87
C GLU A 181 -24.29 -18.62 -23.78
N ARG A 182 -24.15 -17.31 -23.57
CA ARG A 182 -25.27 -16.36 -23.50
C ARG A 182 -25.64 -15.72 -24.85
N GLY A 183 -24.99 -16.11 -25.94
CA GLY A 183 -25.25 -15.56 -27.28
C GLY A 183 -24.81 -14.11 -27.47
N ILE A 184 -23.89 -13.61 -26.63
CA ILE A 184 -23.36 -12.24 -26.70
C ILE A 184 -22.21 -12.22 -27.71
N GLY A 185 -22.46 -11.70 -28.92
CA GLY A 185 -21.42 -11.54 -29.93
C GLY A 185 -20.39 -10.46 -29.57
N LEU A 186 -19.11 -10.73 -29.84
CA LEU A 186 -18.00 -9.82 -29.49
C LEU A 186 -17.46 -9.06 -30.70
N SER A 187 -17.09 -7.80 -30.49
CA SER A 187 -16.28 -7.00 -31.43
C SER A 187 -14.79 -7.28 -31.20
N ALA A 188 -14.37 -7.17 -29.94
CA ALA A 188 -13.00 -7.37 -29.49
C ALA A 188 -12.94 -8.03 -28.11
N TRP A 189 -11.85 -8.73 -27.84
CA TRP A 189 -11.53 -9.34 -26.55
C TRP A 189 -10.04 -9.11 -26.27
N VAL A 190 -9.70 -8.50 -25.15
CA VAL A 190 -8.32 -8.14 -24.81
C VAL A 190 -8.02 -8.56 -23.37
N THR A 191 -6.88 -9.22 -23.17
CA THR A 191 -6.33 -9.44 -21.83
C THR A 191 -5.03 -8.67 -21.67
N THR A 192 -4.94 -7.82 -20.64
CA THR A 192 -3.82 -6.87 -20.50
C THR A 192 -2.68 -7.39 -19.62
N GLY A 193 -2.96 -8.34 -18.73
CA GLY A 193 -1.94 -8.98 -17.89
C GLY A 193 -1.29 -7.98 -16.93
N ASN A 194 0.04 -7.91 -16.93
CA ASN A 194 0.81 -7.07 -16.00
C ASN A 194 0.83 -5.56 -16.36
N GLU A 195 0.29 -5.18 -17.52
CA GLU A 195 0.15 -3.78 -17.97
C GLU A 195 1.45 -2.97 -17.92
N SER A 196 2.52 -3.52 -18.52
CA SER A 196 3.82 -2.82 -18.56
C SER A 196 3.81 -1.55 -19.44
N ASP A 197 2.85 -1.47 -20.37
CA ASP A 197 2.63 -0.32 -21.25
C ASP A 197 1.15 -0.13 -21.58
N ILE A 198 0.55 -1.01 -22.41
CA ILE A 198 -0.88 -0.97 -22.72
C ILE A 198 -1.68 -1.51 -21.53
N ASP A 199 -2.68 -0.74 -21.09
CA ASP A 199 -3.54 -1.06 -19.94
C ASP A 199 -5.04 -1.09 -20.31
N VAL A 200 -5.89 -1.39 -19.33
CA VAL A 200 -7.36 -1.39 -19.51
C VAL A 200 -7.86 -0.04 -20.04
N ALA A 201 -7.32 1.09 -19.57
CA ALA A 201 -7.77 2.41 -19.98
C ALA A 201 -7.49 2.69 -21.47
N ASP A 202 -6.32 2.28 -21.96
CA ASP A 202 -5.97 2.31 -23.38
C ASP A 202 -6.97 1.52 -24.24
N CYS A 203 -7.35 0.32 -23.78
CA CYS A 203 -8.29 -0.55 -24.49
C CYS A 203 -9.71 0.04 -24.50
N ILE A 204 -10.18 0.61 -23.38
CA ILE A 204 -11.47 1.32 -23.32
C ILE A 204 -11.46 2.49 -24.31
N ALA A 205 -10.39 3.28 -24.33
CA ALA A 205 -10.29 4.43 -25.22
C ALA A 205 -10.29 4.04 -26.71
N TRP A 206 -9.68 2.90 -27.07
CA TRP A 206 -9.76 2.37 -28.42
C TRP A 206 -11.17 1.88 -28.76
N MET A 207 -11.79 1.07 -27.89
CA MET A 207 -13.17 0.56 -28.08
C MET A 207 -14.21 1.70 -28.16
N ALA A 208 -13.97 2.80 -27.45
CA ALA A 208 -14.79 4.00 -27.54
C ALA A 208 -14.80 4.59 -28.97
N ARG A 209 -13.71 4.45 -29.73
CA ARG A 209 -13.59 4.93 -31.12
C ARG A 209 -13.95 3.87 -32.16
N ASP A 210 -13.81 2.59 -31.82
CA ASP A 210 -14.06 1.48 -32.75
C ASP A 210 -15.54 1.41 -33.19
N PRO A 211 -15.87 1.50 -34.50
CA PRO A 211 -17.25 1.44 -34.96
C PRO A 211 -17.93 0.08 -34.73
N ALA A 212 -17.18 -1.02 -34.55
CA ALA A 212 -17.76 -2.33 -34.28
C ALA A 212 -18.25 -2.46 -32.83
N THR A 213 -17.65 -1.72 -31.90
CA THR A 213 -17.98 -1.78 -30.47
C THR A 213 -19.09 -0.79 -30.10
N ARG A 214 -20.17 -1.28 -29.47
CA ARG A 214 -21.27 -0.47 -28.90
C ARG A 214 -21.30 -0.51 -27.38
N VAL A 215 -20.91 -1.63 -26.77
CA VAL A 215 -20.88 -1.83 -25.31
C VAL A 215 -19.50 -2.31 -24.92
N ILE A 216 -18.95 -1.75 -23.84
CA ILE A 216 -17.61 -2.08 -23.33
C ILE A 216 -17.75 -2.75 -21.98
N MET A 217 -17.18 -3.93 -21.85
CA MET A 217 -17.09 -4.69 -20.61
C MET A 217 -15.65 -4.63 -20.11
N ALA A 218 -15.44 -4.11 -18.91
CA ALA A 218 -14.11 -3.93 -18.34
C ALA A 218 -13.96 -4.65 -16.98
N TYR A 219 -12.96 -5.52 -16.86
CA TYR A 219 -12.58 -6.15 -15.60
C TYR A 219 -11.25 -5.57 -15.10
N LEU A 220 -11.27 -4.96 -13.91
CA LEU A 220 -10.14 -4.27 -13.30
C LEU A 220 -9.85 -4.83 -11.90
N GLU A 221 -8.57 -5.08 -11.64
CA GLU A 221 -8.01 -5.37 -10.32
C GLU A 221 -7.48 -4.08 -9.68
N GLY A 222 -6.90 -3.20 -10.48
CA GLY A 222 -6.46 -1.85 -10.11
C GLY A 222 -6.06 -1.04 -11.35
N CYS A 223 -5.63 0.20 -11.15
CA CYS A 223 -5.08 1.04 -12.20
C CYS A 223 -3.81 1.75 -11.73
N ARG A 224 -2.87 1.99 -12.64
CA ARG A 224 -1.62 2.73 -12.36
C ARG A 224 -1.73 4.22 -12.65
N ASP A 225 -2.56 4.60 -13.62
CA ASP A 225 -2.81 5.99 -14.01
C ASP A 225 -4.31 6.27 -14.01
N GLY A 226 -4.82 6.76 -12.87
CA GLY A 226 -6.22 7.13 -12.73
C GLY A 226 -6.65 8.24 -13.68
N ALA A 227 -5.76 9.17 -14.05
CA ALA A 227 -6.08 10.24 -15.00
C ALA A 227 -6.32 9.71 -16.41
N LYS A 228 -5.56 8.70 -16.82
CA LYS A 228 -5.76 7.98 -18.08
C LYS A 228 -7.08 7.21 -18.09
N LEU A 229 -7.41 6.53 -16.99
CA LEU A 229 -8.71 5.85 -16.86
C LEU A 229 -9.88 6.83 -16.96
N ARG A 230 -9.83 7.97 -16.24
CA ARG A 230 -10.86 9.02 -16.33
C ARG A 230 -11.09 9.47 -17.77
N ARG A 231 -10.01 9.82 -18.49
CA ARG A 231 -10.09 10.23 -19.90
C ARG A 231 -10.69 9.15 -20.80
N ALA A 232 -10.37 7.87 -20.57
CA ALA A 232 -10.92 6.78 -21.36
C ALA A 232 -12.43 6.59 -21.14
N LEU A 233 -12.89 6.71 -19.89
CA LEU A 233 -14.32 6.67 -19.55
C LEU A 233 -15.07 7.87 -20.12
N ASP A 234 -14.53 9.08 -20.00
CA ASP A 234 -15.12 10.28 -20.59
C ASP A 234 -15.23 10.17 -22.11
N LEU A 235 -14.22 9.59 -22.78
CA LEU A 235 -14.27 9.34 -24.21
C LEU A 235 -15.37 8.34 -24.59
N ALA A 236 -15.53 7.26 -23.83
CA ALA A 236 -16.62 6.28 -24.05
C ALA A 236 -18.00 6.91 -23.84
N ARG A 237 -18.13 7.75 -22.79
CA ARG A 237 -19.35 8.50 -22.49
C ARG A 237 -19.70 9.49 -23.60
N ALA A 238 -18.73 10.28 -24.08
CA ALA A 238 -18.93 11.21 -25.18
C ALA A 238 -19.30 10.49 -26.49
N ALA A 239 -18.78 9.28 -26.70
CA ALA A 239 -19.16 8.43 -27.84
C ALA A 239 -20.51 7.72 -27.67
N GLY A 240 -21.21 7.90 -26.54
CA GLY A 240 -22.48 7.24 -26.23
C GLY A 240 -22.36 5.71 -26.08
N LYS A 241 -21.17 5.21 -25.68
CA LYS A 241 -20.87 3.79 -25.53
C LYS A 241 -20.80 3.39 -24.05
N PRO A 242 -21.75 2.59 -23.55
CA PRO A 242 -21.77 2.15 -22.16
C PRO A 242 -20.50 1.38 -21.77
N VAL A 243 -19.92 1.74 -20.63
CA VAL A 243 -18.85 0.96 -19.98
C VAL A 243 -19.42 0.29 -18.74
N VAL A 244 -19.53 -1.04 -18.79
CA VAL A 244 -19.88 -1.88 -17.64
C VAL A 244 -18.58 -2.38 -17.03
N ALA A 245 -18.32 -2.06 -15.77
CA ALA A 245 -17.06 -2.35 -15.10
C ALA A 245 -17.25 -3.30 -13.90
N VAL A 246 -16.33 -4.25 -13.75
CA VAL A 246 -16.13 -5.01 -12.52
C VAL A 246 -14.80 -4.57 -11.92
N LYS A 247 -14.85 -4.06 -10.69
CA LYS A 247 -13.66 -3.78 -9.86
C LYS A 247 -13.62 -4.74 -8.69
N VAL A 248 -12.64 -5.65 -8.70
CA VAL A 248 -12.40 -6.61 -7.61
C VAL A 248 -11.57 -5.98 -6.48
N GLY A 249 -11.42 -6.68 -5.35
CA GLY A 249 -10.71 -6.14 -4.18
C GLY A 249 -11.55 -5.19 -3.32
N ARG A 250 -12.86 -5.47 -3.18
CA ARG A 250 -13.83 -4.62 -2.46
C ARG A 250 -13.61 -4.48 -0.96
N THR A 251 -12.89 -5.43 -0.37
CA THR A 251 -12.62 -5.50 1.08
C THR A 251 -11.12 -5.49 1.28
N ALA A 252 -10.65 -5.15 2.49
CA ALA A 252 -9.22 -5.22 2.81
C ALA A 252 -8.62 -6.59 2.45
N LEU A 253 -9.33 -7.68 2.78
CA LEU A 253 -8.93 -9.05 2.42
C LEU A 253 -8.85 -9.24 0.90
N GLY A 254 -9.90 -8.85 0.15
CA GLY A 254 -9.91 -8.99 -1.30
C GLY A 254 -8.86 -8.12 -2.00
N ALA A 255 -8.59 -6.91 -1.48
CA ALA A 255 -7.58 -6.01 -1.99
C ALA A 255 -6.17 -6.58 -1.79
N MET A 256 -5.90 -7.14 -0.61
CA MET A 256 -4.63 -7.85 -0.33
C MET A 256 -4.43 -9.04 -1.29
N THR A 257 -5.48 -9.85 -1.53
CA THR A 257 -5.42 -10.97 -2.47
C THR A 257 -5.16 -10.49 -3.90
N ALA A 258 -5.88 -9.47 -4.38
CA ALA A 258 -5.67 -8.91 -5.72
C ALA A 258 -4.24 -8.37 -5.89
N ALA A 259 -3.72 -7.62 -4.90
CA ALA A 259 -2.37 -7.07 -4.92
C ALA A 259 -1.26 -8.15 -4.91
N SER A 260 -1.53 -9.33 -4.34
CA SER A 260 -0.58 -10.47 -4.39
C SER A 260 -0.58 -11.19 -5.74
N HIS A 261 -1.62 -11.01 -6.55
CA HIS A 261 -1.77 -11.64 -7.87
C HIS A 261 -1.33 -10.75 -9.03
N THR A 262 -1.47 -9.42 -8.91
CA THR A 262 -1.00 -8.46 -9.92
C THR A 262 -0.25 -7.32 -9.24
N ALA A 263 0.88 -6.91 -9.81
CA ALA A 263 1.72 -5.80 -9.32
C ALA A 263 1.08 -4.42 -9.53
N ALA A 264 -0.23 -4.29 -9.31
CA ALA A 264 -1.01 -3.06 -9.42
C ALA A 264 -1.43 -2.60 -8.01
N LEU A 265 -1.36 -1.29 -7.75
CA LEU A 265 -1.85 -0.72 -6.50
C LEU A 265 -3.38 -0.88 -6.41
N ALA A 266 -3.84 -1.58 -5.37
CA ALA A 266 -5.25 -1.62 -5.00
C ALA A 266 -5.62 -0.28 -4.33
N GLY A 267 -6.16 0.66 -5.10
CA GLY A 267 -6.74 1.90 -4.57
C GLY A 267 -8.04 1.64 -3.78
N ASP A 268 -8.49 2.63 -3.01
CA ASP A 268 -9.68 2.54 -2.15
C ASP A 268 -10.96 2.26 -2.97
N ASP A 269 -11.73 1.24 -2.57
CA ASP A 269 -12.93 0.78 -3.27
C ASP A 269 -13.99 1.87 -3.44
N ALA A 270 -14.18 2.69 -2.40
CA ALA A 270 -15.16 3.77 -2.42
C ALA A 270 -14.76 4.87 -3.42
N VAL A 271 -13.46 5.05 -3.64
CA VAL A 271 -12.93 6.01 -4.62
C VAL A 271 -13.12 5.50 -6.05
N TYR A 272 -12.94 4.19 -6.29
CA TYR A 272 -13.31 3.60 -7.60
C TYR A 272 -14.80 3.72 -7.90
N ASP A 273 -15.65 3.53 -6.90
CA ASP A 273 -17.09 3.70 -7.04
C ASP A 273 -17.46 5.13 -7.45
N ALA A 274 -16.87 6.11 -6.77
CA ALA A 274 -17.01 7.53 -7.10
C ALA A 274 -16.48 7.83 -8.51
N LEU A 275 -15.34 7.26 -8.90
CA LEU A 275 -14.75 7.43 -10.23
C LEU A 275 -15.68 6.92 -11.33
N PHE A 276 -16.19 5.70 -11.22
CA PHE A 276 -17.05 5.12 -12.24
C PHE A 276 -18.33 5.94 -12.42
N ARG A 277 -18.96 6.31 -11.31
CA ARG A 277 -20.18 7.14 -11.34
C ARG A 277 -19.94 8.53 -11.91
N GLN A 278 -18.86 9.21 -11.51
CA GLN A 278 -18.50 10.54 -12.00
C GLN A 278 -18.21 10.57 -13.50
N HIS A 279 -17.65 9.49 -14.05
CA HIS A 279 -17.27 9.38 -15.46
C HIS A 279 -18.21 8.50 -16.31
N GLY A 280 -19.39 8.15 -15.77
CA GLY A 280 -20.46 7.47 -16.51
C GLY A 280 -20.23 6.00 -16.84
N ALA A 281 -19.42 5.29 -16.04
CA ALA A 281 -19.30 3.83 -16.07
C ALA A 281 -20.21 3.19 -15.02
N TYR A 282 -20.88 2.10 -15.38
CA TYR A 282 -21.73 1.34 -14.46
C TYR A 282 -20.92 0.23 -13.82
N ARG A 283 -20.92 0.19 -12.48
CA ARG A 283 -20.18 -0.84 -11.73
C ARG A 283 -21.07 -2.05 -11.44
N ALA A 284 -20.79 -3.18 -12.08
CA ALA A 284 -21.43 -4.46 -11.75
C ALA A 284 -20.82 -5.05 -10.46
N ARG A 285 -21.69 -5.58 -9.60
CA ARG A 285 -21.33 -6.17 -8.29
C ARG A 285 -21.22 -7.69 -8.32
N SER A 286 -21.69 -8.32 -9.39
CA SER A 286 -21.60 -9.77 -9.62
C SER A 286 -21.29 -10.09 -11.07
N ILE A 287 -20.82 -11.32 -11.31
CA ILE A 287 -20.61 -11.83 -12.67
C ILE A 287 -21.93 -11.88 -13.44
N GLU A 288 -23.02 -12.29 -12.79
CA GLU A 288 -24.34 -12.35 -13.43
C GLU A 288 -24.79 -10.97 -13.90
N GLU A 289 -24.71 -9.97 -13.02
CA GLU A 289 -25.04 -8.59 -13.37
C GLU A 289 -24.15 -8.05 -14.49
N PHE A 290 -22.84 -8.35 -14.46
CA PHE A 290 -21.89 -7.93 -15.48
C PHE A 290 -22.31 -8.38 -16.89
N PHE A 291 -22.76 -9.62 -17.03
CA PHE A 291 -23.24 -10.15 -18.31
C PHE A 291 -24.69 -9.75 -18.61
N ASP A 292 -25.58 -9.69 -17.62
CA ASP A 292 -26.99 -9.32 -17.83
C ASP A 292 -27.11 -7.89 -18.34
N VAL A 293 -26.36 -6.94 -17.77
CA VAL A 293 -26.33 -5.54 -18.21
C VAL A 293 -25.75 -5.44 -19.62
N ALA A 294 -24.61 -6.09 -19.89
CA ALA A 294 -23.99 -6.03 -21.21
C ALA A 294 -24.90 -6.62 -22.30
N HIS A 295 -25.56 -7.75 -22.00
CA HIS A 295 -26.54 -8.38 -22.88
C HIS A 295 -27.74 -7.46 -23.14
N ALA A 296 -28.30 -6.87 -22.08
CA ALA A 296 -29.42 -5.94 -22.18
C ALA A 296 -29.12 -4.76 -23.11
N LEU A 297 -27.96 -4.14 -22.93
CA LEU A 297 -27.50 -3.00 -23.74
C LEU A 297 -27.19 -3.40 -25.19
N ALA A 298 -26.65 -4.59 -25.41
CA ALA A 298 -26.32 -5.08 -26.75
C ALA A 298 -27.59 -5.36 -27.59
N VAL A 299 -28.61 -5.96 -26.98
CA VAL A 299 -29.88 -6.33 -27.62
C VAL A 299 -30.82 -5.14 -27.75
N ALA A 300 -31.16 -4.47 -26.64
CA ALA A 300 -32.25 -3.50 -26.59
C ALA A 300 -31.77 -2.03 -26.70
N GLY A 301 -30.50 -1.75 -26.38
CA GLY A 301 -29.98 -0.38 -26.35
C GLY A 301 -30.40 0.40 -25.10
N LEU A 302 -30.47 1.73 -25.20
CA LEU A 302 -30.79 2.62 -24.10
C LEU A 302 -32.23 3.15 -24.23
N PRO A 303 -32.99 3.24 -23.13
CA PRO A 303 -34.29 3.90 -23.14
C PRO A 303 -34.16 5.42 -23.34
N PRO A 304 -35.22 6.11 -23.78
CA PRO A 304 -35.19 7.55 -24.05
C PRO A 304 -35.26 8.39 -22.76
N ASN A 305 -35.63 7.79 -21.63
CA ASN A 305 -35.74 8.44 -20.32
C ASN A 305 -35.65 7.38 -19.21
N THR A 306 -35.67 7.83 -17.95
CA THR A 306 -35.52 6.99 -16.75
C THR A 306 -36.83 6.52 -16.13
N GLN A 307 -37.99 6.89 -16.70
CA GLN A 307 -39.31 6.49 -16.18
C GLN A 307 -39.61 5.04 -16.54
N VAL A 308 -39.96 4.22 -15.54
CA VAL A 308 -40.17 2.78 -15.71
C VAL A 308 -41.61 2.38 -15.45
N GLY A 309 -42.19 1.59 -16.37
CA GLY A 309 -43.48 0.95 -16.18
C GLY A 309 -43.28 -0.48 -15.69
N LEU A 310 -44.01 -0.86 -14.64
CA LEU A 310 -44.07 -2.23 -14.14
C LEU A 310 -45.45 -2.81 -14.39
N LEU A 311 -45.55 -3.88 -15.19
CA LEU A 311 -46.79 -4.57 -15.55
C LEU A 311 -46.71 -6.02 -15.07
N THR A 312 -47.74 -6.50 -14.38
CA THR A 312 -47.76 -7.85 -13.79
C THR A 312 -49.11 -8.53 -13.94
N VAL A 313 -49.09 -9.86 -13.92
CA VAL A 313 -50.27 -10.74 -13.80
C VAL A 313 -50.46 -11.25 -12.36
N SER A 314 -49.58 -10.83 -11.43
CA SER A 314 -49.54 -11.23 -10.03
C SER A 314 -49.23 -10.03 -9.13
N GLY A 315 -50.18 -9.62 -8.30
CA GLY A 315 -50.00 -8.52 -7.35
C GLY A 315 -48.85 -8.75 -6.36
N GLY A 316 -48.62 -9.98 -5.92
CA GLY A 316 -47.50 -10.30 -5.01
C GLY A 316 -46.13 -10.05 -5.64
N VAL A 317 -45.95 -10.45 -6.90
CA VAL A 317 -44.71 -10.15 -7.65
C VAL A 317 -44.64 -8.68 -8.03
N GLY A 318 -45.79 -8.02 -8.26
CA GLY A 318 -45.89 -6.57 -8.43
C GLY A 318 -45.24 -5.81 -7.27
N VAL A 319 -45.56 -6.17 -6.03
CA VAL A 319 -44.95 -5.58 -4.83
C VAL A 319 -43.44 -5.80 -4.81
N MET A 320 -42.97 -7.03 -5.06
CA MET A 320 -41.53 -7.32 -5.12
C MET A 320 -40.81 -6.48 -6.18
N MET A 321 -41.40 -6.32 -7.37
CA MET A 321 -40.83 -5.47 -8.43
C MET A 321 -40.76 -4.00 -8.02
N ALA A 322 -41.75 -3.49 -7.27
CA ALA A 322 -41.73 -2.12 -6.78
C ALA A 322 -40.63 -1.91 -5.74
N ASP A 323 -40.48 -2.86 -4.81
CA ASP A 323 -39.42 -2.83 -3.78
C ASP A 323 -38.02 -2.87 -4.43
N ASP A 324 -37.79 -3.83 -5.33
CA ASP A 324 -36.52 -3.97 -6.07
C ASP A 324 -36.22 -2.73 -6.92
N ALA A 325 -37.23 -2.12 -7.55
CA ALA A 325 -37.06 -0.92 -8.36
C ALA A 325 -36.73 0.31 -7.50
N ALA A 326 -37.35 0.43 -6.32
CA ALA A 326 -37.05 1.48 -5.36
C ALA A 326 -35.62 1.35 -4.80
N GLU A 327 -35.20 0.14 -4.43
CA GLU A 327 -33.83 -0.14 -3.99
C GLU A 327 -32.79 0.14 -5.09
N ALA A 328 -33.14 -0.11 -6.34
CA ALA A 328 -32.31 0.21 -7.51
C ALA A 328 -32.34 1.70 -7.92
N GLY A 329 -33.14 2.53 -7.24
CA GLY A 329 -33.25 3.97 -7.52
C GLY A 329 -33.97 4.31 -8.83
N LEU A 330 -34.84 3.43 -9.33
CA LEU A 330 -35.63 3.68 -10.54
C LEU A 330 -36.82 4.62 -10.29
N ASP A 331 -37.18 5.41 -11.31
CA ASP A 331 -38.35 6.29 -11.27
C ASP A 331 -39.64 5.53 -11.63
N VAL A 332 -40.30 5.00 -10.59
CA VAL A 332 -41.58 4.28 -10.67
C VAL A 332 -42.75 5.25 -10.49
N ALA A 333 -42.79 6.31 -11.30
CA ALA A 333 -43.85 7.32 -11.24
C ALA A 333 -45.26 6.72 -11.39
N GLU A 334 -46.24 7.32 -10.72
CA GLU A 334 -47.64 6.92 -10.85
C GLU A 334 -48.16 7.20 -12.27
N LEU A 335 -48.94 6.26 -12.83
CA LEU A 335 -49.58 6.45 -14.13
C LEU A 335 -50.52 7.68 -14.10
N PRO A 336 -50.57 8.49 -15.16
CA PRO A 336 -51.55 9.56 -15.30
C PRO A 336 -52.99 9.04 -15.16
N ALA A 337 -53.86 9.80 -14.50
CA ALA A 337 -55.25 9.38 -14.21
C ALA A 337 -56.01 8.91 -15.46
N ALA A 338 -55.84 9.59 -16.60
CA ALA A 338 -56.45 9.19 -17.88
C ALA A 338 -55.97 7.81 -18.37
N ALA A 339 -54.69 7.47 -18.16
CA ALA A 339 -54.17 6.14 -18.50
C ALA A 339 -54.75 5.06 -17.55
N GLN A 340 -54.87 5.38 -16.26
CA GLN A 340 -55.49 4.49 -15.28
C GLN A 340 -56.96 4.19 -15.63
N GLU A 341 -57.73 5.20 -16.04
CA GLU A 341 -59.12 5.05 -16.47
C GLU A 341 -59.27 4.18 -17.72
N ARG A 342 -58.40 4.37 -18.73
CA ARG A 342 -58.38 3.52 -19.94
C ARG A 342 -58.13 2.05 -19.61
N ILE A 343 -57.21 1.76 -18.68
CA ILE A 343 -56.91 0.38 -18.25
C ILE A 343 -58.12 -0.19 -17.49
N ARG A 344 -58.68 0.54 -16.53
CA ARG A 344 -59.82 0.08 -15.70
C ARG A 344 -61.07 -0.20 -16.53
N ALA A 345 -61.30 0.56 -17.60
CA ALA A 345 -62.43 0.36 -18.50
C ALA A 345 -62.36 -0.99 -19.24
N ARG A 346 -61.14 -1.52 -19.49
CA ARG A 346 -60.94 -2.83 -20.13
C ARG A 346 -60.76 -3.96 -19.12
N VAL A 347 -60.12 -3.68 -17.98
CA VAL A 347 -59.83 -4.64 -16.91
C VAL A 347 -60.39 -4.09 -15.58
N PRO A 348 -61.68 -4.30 -15.28
CA PRO A 348 -62.32 -3.68 -14.10
C PRO A 348 -61.69 -4.07 -12.76
N LEU A 349 -61.04 -5.24 -12.69
CA LEU A 349 -60.37 -5.75 -11.49
C LEU A 349 -58.88 -5.37 -11.41
N ALA A 350 -58.35 -4.61 -12.37
CA ALA A 350 -56.92 -4.27 -12.36
C ALA A 350 -56.56 -3.28 -11.25
N ALA A 351 -55.39 -3.47 -10.64
CA ALA A 351 -54.71 -2.39 -9.94
C ALA A 351 -54.02 -1.51 -11.00
N THR A 352 -54.45 -0.26 -11.12
CA THR A 352 -54.05 0.61 -12.25
C THR A 352 -52.92 1.59 -11.91
N ARG A 353 -52.43 1.58 -10.66
CA ARG A 353 -51.21 2.32 -10.28
C ARG A 353 -49.99 1.61 -10.84
N ASN A 354 -48.83 2.24 -10.82
CA ASN A 354 -47.57 1.57 -11.16
C ASN A 354 -47.03 0.92 -9.88
N PRO A 355 -46.85 -0.42 -9.80
CA PRO A 355 -47.05 -1.46 -10.82
C PRO A 355 -48.51 -1.76 -11.17
N VAL A 356 -48.80 -1.91 -12.47
CA VAL A 356 -50.14 -2.26 -12.98
C VAL A 356 -50.33 -3.78 -12.90
N ASP A 357 -51.33 -4.23 -12.15
CA ASP A 357 -51.71 -5.65 -12.04
C ASP A 357 -52.99 -5.90 -12.82
N ILE A 358 -52.90 -6.65 -13.92
CA ILE A 358 -54.05 -7.04 -14.75
C ILE A 358 -54.65 -8.39 -14.36
N THR A 359 -54.15 -9.01 -13.29
CA THR A 359 -54.57 -10.33 -12.77
C THR A 359 -54.40 -11.47 -13.79
N GLY A 360 -54.82 -12.68 -13.42
CA GLY A 360 -54.76 -13.85 -14.30
C GLY A 360 -55.73 -13.81 -15.51
N GLN A 361 -56.61 -12.79 -15.63
CA GLN A 361 -57.58 -12.65 -16.72
C GLN A 361 -56.93 -12.64 -18.12
N VAL A 362 -55.68 -12.20 -18.22
CA VAL A 362 -54.87 -12.29 -19.46
C VAL A 362 -54.79 -13.70 -20.05
N THR A 363 -54.95 -14.74 -19.23
CA THR A 363 -54.90 -16.14 -19.70
C THR A 363 -56.09 -16.48 -20.60
N ALA A 364 -57.24 -15.86 -20.34
CA ALA A 364 -58.45 -16.02 -21.15
C ALA A 364 -58.51 -14.97 -22.29
N GLU A 365 -57.98 -13.77 -22.07
CA GLU A 365 -58.04 -12.64 -23.00
C GLU A 365 -56.64 -11.98 -23.18
N PRO A 366 -55.77 -12.55 -24.02
CA PRO A 366 -54.40 -12.04 -24.23
C PRO A 366 -54.33 -10.58 -24.71
N ASP A 367 -55.34 -10.11 -25.44
CA ASP A 367 -55.42 -8.73 -25.95
C ASP A 367 -55.41 -7.66 -24.84
N LEU A 368 -55.81 -8.02 -23.61
CA LEU A 368 -55.78 -7.13 -22.45
C LEU A 368 -54.34 -6.74 -22.05
N LEU A 369 -53.39 -7.68 -22.22
CA LEU A 369 -51.98 -7.44 -21.94
C LEU A 369 -51.38 -6.44 -22.93
N GLU A 370 -51.65 -6.62 -24.22
CA GLU A 370 -51.17 -5.71 -25.25
C GLU A 370 -51.74 -4.30 -25.06
N ALA A 371 -53.06 -4.19 -24.86
CA ALA A 371 -53.72 -2.90 -24.66
C ALA A 371 -53.16 -2.14 -23.44
N THR A 372 -52.85 -2.85 -22.35
CA THR A 372 -52.28 -2.27 -21.14
C THR A 372 -50.83 -1.85 -21.35
N ALA A 373 -50.00 -2.71 -21.93
CA ALA A 373 -48.60 -2.41 -22.25
C ALA A 373 -48.48 -1.16 -23.14
N ARG A 374 -49.31 -1.06 -24.19
CA ARG A 374 -49.39 0.12 -25.06
C ARG A 374 -49.78 1.38 -24.29
N THR A 375 -50.80 1.29 -23.45
CA THR A 375 -51.28 2.42 -22.62
C THR A 375 -50.17 2.96 -21.72
N MET A 376 -49.35 2.07 -21.13
CA MET A 376 -48.21 2.47 -20.31
C MET A 376 -47.10 3.14 -21.13
N LEU A 377 -46.75 2.61 -22.31
CA LEU A 377 -45.73 3.21 -23.17
C LEU A 377 -46.17 4.56 -23.76
N GLU A 378 -47.45 4.70 -24.13
CA GLU A 378 -48.06 5.98 -24.54
C GLU A 378 -48.03 7.03 -23.43
N ALA A 379 -48.13 6.60 -22.16
CA ALA A 379 -48.06 7.48 -21.00
C ALA A 379 -46.65 8.04 -20.72
N GLY A 380 -45.63 7.65 -21.51
CA GLY A 380 -44.31 8.28 -21.50
C GLY A 380 -43.17 7.43 -20.95
N HIS A 381 -43.45 6.25 -20.37
CA HIS A 381 -42.43 5.37 -19.77
C HIS A 381 -41.37 4.95 -20.79
N GLY A 382 -40.09 5.23 -20.50
CA GLY A 382 -38.93 4.86 -21.31
C GLY A 382 -38.69 3.36 -21.36
N SER A 383 -39.03 2.68 -20.28
CA SER A 383 -38.87 1.23 -20.12
C SER A 383 -40.15 0.58 -19.60
N LEU A 384 -40.40 -0.67 -19.98
CA LEU A 384 -41.53 -1.48 -19.50
C LEU A 384 -41.06 -2.89 -19.13
N LEU A 385 -41.26 -3.29 -17.88
CA LEU A 385 -41.08 -4.66 -17.40
C LEU A 385 -42.43 -5.36 -17.29
N ILE A 386 -42.58 -6.50 -17.94
CA ILE A 386 -43.82 -7.28 -17.98
C ILE A 386 -43.59 -8.65 -17.33
N PHE A 387 -44.15 -8.89 -16.15
CA PHE A 387 -44.12 -10.20 -15.49
C PHE A 387 -45.28 -11.08 -15.94
N LEU A 388 -44.96 -12.26 -16.51
CA LEU A 388 -45.92 -13.21 -17.09
C LEU A 388 -45.83 -14.63 -16.48
N ALA A 389 -45.15 -14.80 -15.34
CA ALA A 389 -44.98 -16.11 -14.70
C ALA A 389 -44.43 -17.20 -15.65
N ALA A 390 -45.22 -18.22 -16.01
CA ALA A 390 -44.81 -19.34 -16.86
C ALA A 390 -45.26 -19.23 -18.34
N PHE A 391 -45.68 -18.05 -18.80
CA PHE A 391 -46.26 -17.85 -20.13
C PHE A 391 -45.30 -18.23 -21.26
N GLY A 392 -44.04 -17.81 -21.20
CA GLY A 392 -43.01 -18.14 -22.19
C GLY A 392 -42.59 -19.62 -22.20
N GLY A 393 -42.85 -20.35 -21.11
CA GLY A 393 -42.63 -21.79 -21.00
C GLY A 393 -43.80 -22.63 -21.52
N THR A 394 -44.92 -21.99 -21.84
CA THR A 394 -46.14 -22.65 -22.31
C THR A 394 -46.20 -22.58 -23.84
N PRO A 395 -46.07 -23.71 -24.58
CA PRO A 395 -45.95 -23.70 -26.04
C PRO A 395 -47.08 -22.98 -26.78
N ALA A 396 -48.31 -23.05 -26.27
CA ALA A 396 -49.46 -22.36 -26.85
C ALA A 396 -49.38 -20.83 -26.74
N MET A 397 -48.65 -20.32 -25.74
CA MET A 397 -48.53 -18.88 -25.44
C MET A 397 -47.28 -18.25 -26.05
N GLN A 398 -46.26 -19.04 -26.39
CA GLN A 398 -45.03 -18.56 -27.01
C GLN A 398 -45.26 -17.71 -28.28
N PRO A 399 -46.13 -18.10 -29.24
CA PRO A 399 -46.40 -17.27 -30.42
C PRO A 399 -47.04 -15.93 -30.08
N LEU A 400 -47.94 -15.90 -29.10
CA LEU A 400 -48.60 -14.67 -28.65
C LEU A 400 -47.60 -13.71 -28.00
N GLN A 401 -46.71 -14.23 -27.15
CA GLN A 401 -45.66 -13.42 -26.55
C GLN A 401 -44.70 -12.84 -27.61
N ARG A 402 -44.32 -13.64 -28.62
CA ARG A 402 -43.47 -13.17 -29.73
C ARG A 402 -44.18 -12.09 -30.55
N GLN A 403 -45.47 -12.28 -30.83
CA GLN A 403 -46.28 -11.29 -31.55
C GLN A 403 -46.36 -9.97 -30.76
N LEU A 404 -46.64 -10.04 -29.45
CA LEU A 404 -46.64 -8.88 -28.57
C LEU A 404 -45.28 -8.16 -28.58
N ALA A 405 -44.18 -8.90 -28.45
CA ALA A 405 -42.83 -8.33 -28.50
C ALA A 405 -42.59 -7.57 -29.81
N ARG A 406 -42.91 -8.19 -30.95
CA ARG A 406 -42.81 -7.58 -32.28
C ARG A 406 -43.65 -6.32 -32.41
N ASP A 407 -44.91 -6.38 -31.98
CA ASP A 407 -45.86 -5.26 -32.12
C ASP A 407 -45.46 -4.07 -31.24
N LEU A 408 -45.04 -4.32 -29.98
CA LEU A 408 -44.52 -3.27 -29.11
C LEU A 408 -43.24 -2.65 -29.67
N ARG A 409 -42.33 -3.44 -30.24
CA ARG A 409 -41.07 -2.94 -30.81
C ARG A 409 -41.27 -2.20 -32.12
N ARG A 410 -42.24 -2.60 -32.95
CA ARG A 410 -42.63 -1.86 -34.16
C ARG A 410 -43.17 -0.48 -33.80
N ASP A 411 -44.08 -0.42 -32.83
CA ASP A 411 -44.83 0.81 -32.54
C ASP A 411 -44.06 1.73 -31.57
N PHE A 412 -43.11 1.17 -30.80
CA PHE A 412 -42.27 1.89 -29.85
C PHE A 412 -40.77 1.52 -29.96
N PRO A 413 -40.12 1.77 -31.12
CA PRO A 413 -38.76 1.28 -31.42
C PRO A 413 -37.65 1.84 -30.51
N GLY A 414 -37.89 2.92 -29.77
CA GLY A 414 -36.96 3.47 -28.79
C GLY A 414 -37.11 2.93 -27.36
N ARG A 415 -38.17 2.17 -27.06
CA ARG A 415 -38.49 1.78 -25.66
C ARG A 415 -37.82 0.46 -25.27
N LEU A 416 -37.33 0.40 -24.04
CA LEU A 416 -36.78 -0.84 -23.47
C LEU A 416 -37.94 -1.73 -22.99
N VAL A 417 -38.15 -2.87 -23.63
CA VAL A 417 -39.21 -3.82 -23.26
C VAL A 417 -38.59 -5.11 -22.75
N ILE A 418 -38.94 -5.47 -21.52
CA ILE A 418 -38.43 -6.65 -20.82
C ILE A 418 -39.59 -7.55 -20.41
N PHE A 419 -39.51 -8.84 -20.73
CA PHE A 419 -40.43 -9.85 -20.25
C PHE A 419 -39.78 -10.65 -19.12
N SER A 420 -40.39 -10.63 -17.94
CA SER A 420 -40.05 -11.57 -16.88
C SER A 420 -40.96 -12.80 -16.95
N THR A 421 -40.43 -13.91 -17.44
CA THR A 421 -41.14 -15.17 -17.61
C THR A 421 -40.18 -16.36 -17.65
N LEU A 422 -40.63 -17.53 -17.19
CA LEU A 422 -39.97 -18.78 -17.52
C LEU A 422 -40.06 -18.98 -19.04
N SER A 423 -38.96 -19.34 -19.70
CA SER A 423 -38.86 -19.57 -21.16
C SER A 423 -37.76 -20.58 -21.46
N ASP A 424 -37.92 -21.32 -22.56
CA ASP A 424 -36.80 -22.07 -23.15
C ASP A 424 -35.87 -21.15 -23.97
N ALA A 425 -34.69 -21.66 -24.32
CA ALA A 425 -33.67 -20.89 -25.04
C ALA A 425 -34.11 -20.47 -26.46
N ALA A 426 -35.02 -21.21 -27.11
CA ALA A 426 -35.51 -20.86 -28.43
C ALA A 426 -36.47 -19.67 -28.35
N GLN A 427 -37.35 -19.66 -27.35
CA GLN A 427 -38.24 -18.54 -27.09
C GLN A 427 -37.46 -17.29 -26.67
N GLN A 428 -36.45 -17.44 -25.81
CA GLN A 428 -35.61 -16.30 -25.41
C GLN A 428 -34.93 -15.64 -26.62
N ARG A 429 -34.27 -16.44 -27.48
CA ARG A 429 -33.65 -15.93 -28.72
C ARG A 429 -34.66 -15.25 -29.66
N ALA A 430 -35.89 -15.76 -29.72
CA ALA A 430 -36.93 -15.16 -30.55
C ALA A 430 -37.39 -13.79 -30.03
N LEU A 431 -37.43 -13.58 -28.70
CA LEU A 431 -37.68 -12.26 -28.11
C LEU A 431 -36.51 -11.31 -28.39
N GLU A 432 -35.28 -11.79 -28.26
CA GLU A 432 -34.05 -11.02 -28.52
C GLU A 432 -33.93 -10.59 -29.98
N ALA A 433 -34.37 -11.42 -30.92
CA ALA A 433 -34.42 -11.09 -32.35
C ALA A 433 -35.36 -9.91 -32.67
N GLU A 434 -36.40 -9.69 -31.85
CA GLU A 434 -37.30 -8.53 -31.95
C GLU A 434 -36.75 -7.30 -31.17
N GLY A 435 -35.64 -7.44 -30.44
CA GLY A 435 -35.04 -6.41 -29.60
C GLY A 435 -35.64 -6.31 -28.19
N CYS A 436 -36.35 -7.34 -27.73
CA CYS A 436 -36.88 -7.45 -26.37
C CYS A 436 -36.00 -8.38 -25.52
N LEU A 437 -36.03 -8.18 -24.19
CA LEU A 437 -35.27 -9.02 -23.27
C LEU A 437 -36.17 -10.01 -22.53
N GLY A 438 -35.62 -11.20 -22.21
CA GLY A 438 -36.29 -12.22 -21.41
C GLY A 438 -35.49 -12.54 -20.13
N PHE A 439 -36.14 -12.51 -18.97
CA PHE A 439 -35.55 -12.90 -17.69
C PHE A 439 -36.48 -13.85 -16.94
N ALA A 440 -35.94 -14.90 -16.31
CA ALA A 440 -36.75 -15.75 -15.44
C ALA A 440 -37.13 -15.06 -14.11
N ASP A 441 -36.26 -14.18 -13.61
CA ASP A 441 -36.39 -13.47 -12.34
C ASP A 441 -36.54 -11.96 -12.59
N PRO A 442 -37.63 -11.32 -12.10
CA PRO A 442 -37.83 -9.89 -12.29
C PRO A 442 -36.77 -9.02 -11.58
N ALA A 443 -36.17 -9.46 -10.46
CA ALA A 443 -35.14 -8.69 -9.77
C ALA A 443 -33.90 -8.47 -10.64
N ARG A 444 -33.52 -9.49 -11.43
CA ARG A 444 -32.44 -9.39 -12.44
C ARG A 444 -32.80 -8.43 -13.57
N ALA A 445 -34.05 -8.47 -14.04
CA ALA A 445 -34.55 -7.55 -15.06
C ALA A 445 -34.49 -6.09 -14.58
N ILE A 446 -34.86 -5.84 -13.32
CA ILE A 446 -34.81 -4.52 -12.69
C ILE A 446 -33.38 -4.00 -12.60
N ARG A 447 -32.40 -4.82 -12.20
CA ARG A 447 -30.99 -4.42 -12.20
C ARG A 447 -30.47 -4.05 -13.59
N ALA A 448 -30.81 -4.83 -14.61
CA ALA A 448 -30.45 -4.52 -15.99
C ALA A 448 -31.11 -3.21 -16.48
N MET A 449 -32.39 -3.00 -16.12
CA MET A 449 -33.12 -1.77 -16.42
C MET A 449 -32.53 -0.54 -15.71
N ALA A 450 -32.13 -0.68 -14.44
CA ALA A 450 -31.46 0.36 -13.67
C ALA A 450 -30.14 0.78 -14.30
N ALA A 451 -29.33 -0.18 -14.76
CA ALA A 451 -28.11 0.13 -15.50
C ALA A 451 -28.39 0.88 -16.81
N ALA A 452 -29.41 0.48 -17.58
CA ALA A 452 -29.80 1.16 -18.81
C ALA A 452 -30.29 2.60 -18.55
N CYS A 453 -31.05 2.82 -17.47
CA CYS A 453 -31.48 4.15 -17.03
C CYS A 453 -30.30 5.01 -16.57
N PHE A 454 -29.34 4.42 -15.84
CA PHE A 454 -28.09 5.09 -15.45
C PHE A 454 -27.33 5.65 -16.67
N PHE A 455 -27.13 4.84 -17.71
CA PHE A 455 -26.45 5.31 -18.93
C PHE A 455 -27.27 6.36 -19.68
N SER A 456 -28.60 6.23 -19.71
CA SER A 456 -29.48 7.22 -20.34
C SER A 456 -29.38 8.59 -19.67
N ALA A 457 -29.33 8.63 -18.35
CA ALA A 457 -29.08 9.86 -17.60
C ALA A 457 -27.65 10.41 -17.82
N ALA A 458 -26.64 9.53 -17.79
CA ALA A 458 -25.25 9.89 -17.98
C ALA A 458 -24.96 10.47 -19.38
N PHE A 459 -25.67 10.01 -20.42
CA PHE A 459 -25.49 10.47 -21.81
C PHE A 459 -26.43 11.64 -22.17
N GLY A 460 -27.64 11.68 -21.60
CA GLY A 460 -28.59 12.78 -21.83
C GLY A 460 -28.10 14.14 -21.30
N SER A 461 -27.36 14.15 -20.19
CA SER A 461 -26.71 15.35 -19.67
C SER A 461 -25.62 15.91 -20.60
N ALA A 462 -24.96 15.08 -21.40
CA ALA A 462 -23.93 15.50 -22.35
C ALA A 462 -24.52 16.19 -23.59
N THR A 463 -25.67 15.72 -24.08
CA THR A 463 -26.36 16.28 -25.26
C THR A 463 -27.15 17.56 -24.96
N ALA A 464 -27.64 17.74 -23.72
CA ALA A 464 -28.26 18.99 -23.27
C ALA A 464 -27.26 20.15 -23.16
N ALA A 465 -25.99 19.88 -22.86
CA ALA A 465 -24.93 20.89 -22.81
C ALA A 465 -24.55 21.43 -24.21
N GLU A 466 -24.76 20.66 -25.28
CA GLU A 466 -24.46 21.06 -26.66
C GLU A 466 -25.63 21.80 -27.36
N SER A 467 -26.87 21.63 -26.87
CA SER A 467 -28.07 22.19 -27.50
C SER A 467 -28.51 23.55 -26.92
N GLY A 468 -27.78 24.09 -25.95
CA GLY A 468 -28.18 25.24 -25.15
C GLY A 468 -27.25 26.45 -25.12
N VAL A 469 -26.46 26.76 -26.16
CA VAL A 469 -25.82 28.09 -26.31
C VAL A 469 -25.60 28.43 -27.80
N GLU A 470 -26.45 29.30 -28.36
CA GLU A 470 -26.06 30.09 -29.53
C GLU A 470 -25.02 31.14 -29.08
N ALA A 471 -23.84 31.08 -29.70
CA ALA A 471 -22.88 32.17 -29.84
C ALA A 471 -22.55 33.00 -28.58
N SER A 472 -21.79 32.41 -27.65
CA SER A 472 -20.63 33.13 -27.10
C SER A 472 -19.42 32.20 -27.16
N GLY A 473 -18.41 32.59 -27.95
CA GLY A 473 -17.23 31.79 -28.19
C GLY A 473 -16.37 31.68 -26.94
N ASN A 474 -16.69 30.72 -26.06
CA ASN A 474 -15.77 30.23 -25.02
C ASN A 474 -16.13 28.88 -24.38
N ALA A 475 -17.19 28.18 -24.83
CA ALA A 475 -17.64 26.94 -24.18
C ALA A 475 -16.89 25.67 -24.59
N ALA A 476 -16.21 25.64 -25.74
CA ALA A 476 -15.37 24.52 -26.17
C ALA A 476 -13.98 24.47 -25.47
N ALA A 477 -13.69 25.46 -24.61
CA ALA A 477 -12.44 25.54 -23.84
C ALA A 477 -12.55 24.93 -22.42
N ALA A 478 -13.75 24.56 -21.95
CA ALA A 478 -13.97 24.12 -20.56
C ALA A 478 -13.72 22.62 -20.29
N THR A 479 -13.49 21.80 -21.31
CA THR A 479 -13.18 20.34 -21.16
C THR A 479 -11.76 19.99 -21.63
N THR A 480 -11.00 20.99 -22.03
CA THR A 480 -9.56 20.94 -22.32
C THR A 480 -8.85 22.01 -21.51
N ALA A 481 -9.17 22.11 -20.22
CA ALA A 481 -8.20 22.65 -19.27
C ALA A 481 -7.01 21.68 -19.27
N THR A 482 -6.06 21.95 -20.17
CA THR A 482 -4.65 21.72 -19.91
C THR A 482 -4.40 22.09 -18.46
N ILE A 483 -3.67 21.23 -17.74
CA ILE A 483 -3.17 21.45 -16.38
C ILE A 483 -2.08 22.53 -16.45
N GLU A 484 -2.43 23.69 -17.01
CA GLU A 484 -1.56 24.83 -17.20
C GLU A 484 -2.07 25.93 -16.27
N SER A 485 -1.32 26.11 -15.18
CA SER A 485 -1.35 27.23 -14.23
C SER A 485 -2.27 27.18 -12.99
N THR A 486 -2.41 26.03 -12.30
CA THR A 486 -2.55 26.11 -10.84
C THR A 486 -1.20 26.49 -10.26
N GLN A 487 -1.08 27.68 -9.67
CA GLN A 487 0.13 28.06 -8.93
C GLN A 487 0.36 27.00 -7.84
N SER A 488 1.53 26.34 -7.88
CA SER A 488 1.91 25.35 -6.88
C SER A 488 1.94 25.99 -5.51
N LEU A 489 1.15 25.47 -4.57
CA LEU A 489 1.17 25.85 -3.17
C LEU A 489 2.25 25.01 -2.47
N ALA A 490 3.33 25.64 -2.02
CA ALA A 490 4.36 24.95 -1.25
C ALA A 490 3.98 24.89 0.23
N LEU A 491 3.54 23.72 0.71
CA LEU A 491 3.30 23.50 2.13
C LEU A 491 4.62 23.24 2.87
N ARG A 492 4.79 23.80 4.08
CA ARG A 492 5.89 23.44 5.00
C ARG A 492 5.79 21.97 5.39
N ALA A 493 6.92 21.27 5.40
CA ALA A 493 6.98 19.88 5.83
C ALA A 493 6.62 19.76 7.34
N GLY A 494 5.81 18.76 7.67
CA GLY A 494 5.37 18.43 9.02
C GLY A 494 3.93 18.84 9.31
N THR A 495 3.45 18.54 10.52
CA THR A 495 2.08 18.85 10.92
C THR A 495 1.89 20.36 11.14
N TYR A 496 0.72 20.86 10.73
CA TYR A 496 0.28 22.21 11.02
C TYR A 496 -0.48 22.26 12.34
N ASN A 497 -0.27 23.31 13.13
CA ASN A 497 -1.22 23.60 14.21
C ASN A 497 -2.52 24.17 13.59
N GLU A 498 -3.62 24.12 14.34
CA GLU A 498 -4.95 24.49 13.84
C GLU A 498 -5.01 25.92 13.28
N ALA A 499 -4.37 26.89 13.95
CA ALA A 499 -4.36 28.28 13.51
C ALA A 499 -3.67 28.46 12.16
N ASP A 500 -2.51 27.83 11.95
CA ASP A 500 -1.79 27.90 10.67
C ASP A 500 -2.62 27.24 9.55
N ALA A 501 -3.28 26.11 9.84
CA ALA A 501 -4.15 25.42 8.89
C ALA A 501 -5.35 26.30 8.49
N LEU A 502 -6.05 26.90 9.46
CA LEU A 502 -7.20 27.78 9.22
C LEU A 502 -6.82 29.06 8.46
N GLU A 503 -5.63 29.62 8.70
CA GLU A 503 -5.10 30.75 7.93
C GLU A 503 -4.84 30.36 6.46
N LEU A 504 -4.17 29.23 6.21
CA LEU A 504 -3.91 28.74 4.85
C LEU A 504 -5.20 28.46 4.08
N LEU A 505 -6.19 27.85 4.73
CA LEU A 505 -7.49 27.55 4.13
C LEU A 505 -8.24 28.84 3.78
N ARG A 506 -8.19 29.85 4.67
CA ARG A 506 -8.78 31.16 4.43
C ARG A 506 -8.14 31.86 3.24
N ASP A 507 -6.81 31.80 3.13
CA ASP A 507 -6.08 32.38 2.01
C ASP A 507 -6.39 31.66 0.69
N ALA A 508 -6.75 30.37 0.75
CA ALA A 508 -7.28 29.59 -0.37
C ALA A 508 -8.78 29.85 -0.66
N GLY A 509 -9.41 30.78 0.05
CA GLY A 509 -10.81 31.16 -0.14
C GLY A 509 -11.83 30.25 0.53
N ILE A 510 -11.41 29.36 1.44
CA ILE A 510 -12.29 28.54 2.27
C ILE A 510 -12.57 29.32 3.56
N PRO A 511 -13.82 29.74 3.83
CA PRO A 511 -14.10 30.56 4.99
C PRO A 511 -13.81 29.83 6.31
N THR A 512 -13.15 30.52 7.25
CA THR A 512 -12.80 29.98 8.57
C THR A 512 -13.33 30.86 9.69
N VAL A 513 -13.54 30.28 10.87
CA VAL A 513 -14.03 31.00 12.05
C VAL A 513 -13.08 32.15 12.42
N PRO A 514 -13.58 33.33 12.83
CA PRO A 514 -12.73 34.37 13.41
C PRO A 514 -12.03 33.84 14.68
N PHE A 515 -10.70 33.92 14.71
CA PHE A 515 -9.89 33.46 15.84
C PHE A 515 -8.73 34.40 16.17
N HIS A 516 -8.15 34.20 17.34
CA HIS A 516 -6.97 34.89 17.86
C HIS A 516 -5.99 33.89 18.49
N ARG A 517 -4.69 34.03 18.22
CA ARG A 517 -3.63 33.22 18.83
C ARG A 517 -3.21 33.85 20.15
N ALA A 518 -3.20 33.08 21.24
CA ALA A 518 -2.81 33.58 22.56
C ALA A 518 -1.70 32.70 23.15
N ARG A 519 -0.54 33.30 23.42
CA ARG A 519 0.61 32.67 24.09
C ARG A 519 0.59 32.89 25.60
N SER A 520 -0.28 33.78 26.07
CA SER A 520 -0.42 34.14 27.47
C SER A 520 -1.88 34.25 27.88
N ARG A 521 -2.11 34.16 29.19
CA ARG A 521 -3.44 34.38 29.80
C ARG A 521 -4.02 35.73 29.35
N ASP A 522 -3.24 36.79 29.40
CA ASP A 522 -3.71 38.15 29.09
C ASP A 522 -4.08 38.30 27.61
N GLU A 523 -3.31 37.68 26.71
CA GLU A 523 -3.65 37.61 25.29
C GLU A 523 -4.94 36.82 25.05
N ALA A 524 -5.18 35.72 25.78
CA ALA A 524 -6.41 34.95 25.65
C ALA A 524 -7.64 35.75 26.09
N VAL A 525 -7.53 36.51 27.18
CA VAL A 525 -8.58 37.41 27.67
C VAL A 525 -8.84 38.56 26.69
N ALA A 526 -7.78 39.19 26.19
CA ALA A 526 -7.89 40.28 25.23
C ALA A 526 -8.52 39.80 23.91
N GLY A 527 -8.07 38.66 23.37
CA GLY A 527 -8.62 38.03 22.18
C GLY A 527 -10.09 37.65 22.35
N ALA A 528 -10.46 37.07 23.50
CA ALA A 528 -11.86 36.74 23.79
C ALA A 528 -12.78 37.97 23.82
N ARG A 529 -12.33 39.06 24.45
CA ARG A 529 -13.07 40.34 24.47
C ARG A 529 -13.21 40.95 23.08
N ALA A 530 -12.19 40.85 22.23
CA ALA A 530 -12.20 41.37 20.88
C ALA A 530 -13.14 40.59 19.94
N LEU A 531 -13.18 39.26 20.07
CA LEU A 531 -14.04 38.38 19.26
C LEU A 531 -15.51 38.41 19.71
N GLY A 532 -15.76 38.77 20.97
CA GLY A 532 -17.07 38.77 21.60
C GLY A 532 -17.47 37.39 22.13
N PHE A 533 -18.17 37.37 23.27
CA PHE A 533 -18.57 36.14 23.96
C PHE A 533 -19.90 35.56 23.42
N PRO A 534 -20.11 34.24 23.51
CA PRO A 534 -19.17 33.23 24.02
C PRO A 534 -18.07 32.86 23.02
N VAL A 535 -16.92 32.42 23.54
CA VAL A 535 -15.78 31.93 22.75
C VAL A 535 -15.43 30.48 23.11
N ALA A 536 -14.68 29.82 22.23
CA ALA A 536 -14.03 28.54 22.47
C ALA A 536 -12.51 28.75 22.61
N LEU A 537 -11.89 28.04 23.55
CA LEU A 537 -10.43 28.00 23.70
C LEU A 537 -9.94 26.59 23.39
N LYS A 538 -8.94 26.48 22.51
CA LYS A 538 -8.37 25.21 22.05
C LYS A 538 -6.85 25.24 22.18
N ILE A 539 -6.21 24.14 22.58
CA ILE A 539 -4.75 24.00 22.58
C ILE A 539 -4.22 24.22 21.16
N LEU A 540 -3.15 24.99 21.02
CA LEU A 540 -2.48 25.20 19.74
C LEU A 540 -1.15 24.43 19.73
N SER A 541 -1.13 23.29 19.04
CA SER A 541 0.05 22.43 18.91
C SER A 541 -0.01 21.64 17.61
N ALA A 542 1.14 21.49 16.94
CA ALA A 542 1.28 20.60 15.78
C ALA A 542 1.41 19.12 16.18
N ASP A 543 1.72 18.85 17.44
CA ASP A 543 2.01 17.49 17.93
C ASP A 543 0.78 16.85 18.59
N ILE A 544 -0.29 17.63 18.79
CA ILE A 544 -1.54 17.21 19.45
C ILE A 544 -2.70 17.40 18.47
N THR A 545 -3.01 16.35 17.70
CA THR A 545 -4.13 16.36 16.74
C THR A 545 -5.49 16.16 17.43
N HIS A 546 -5.58 15.20 18.36
CA HIS A 546 -6.81 14.89 19.11
C HIS A 546 -6.89 15.67 20.43
N LYS A 547 -7.05 16.99 20.30
CA LYS A 547 -7.06 17.93 21.44
C LYS A 547 -8.16 17.69 22.48
N SER A 548 -9.33 17.21 22.08
CA SER A 548 -10.45 16.99 23.02
C SER A 548 -10.13 15.90 24.03
N ASP A 549 -9.41 14.85 23.60
CA ASP A 549 -9.10 13.67 24.42
C ASP A 549 -8.20 13.99 25.60
N ILE A 550 -7.37 15.03 25.46
CA ILE A 550 -6.48 15.51 26.51
C ILE A 550 -7.08 16.68 27.31
N GLY A 551 -8.35 17.02 27.11
CA GLY A 551 -8.97 18.20 27.73
C GLY A 551 -8.42 19.53 27.19
N GLY A 552 -7.88 19.52 25.97
CA GLY A 552 -7.32 20.68 25.28
C GLY A 552 -8.37 21.59 24.62
N VAL A 553 -9.67 21.37 24.86
CA VAL A 553 -10.77 22.18 24.32
C VAL A 553 -11.72 22.58 25.45
N ILE A 554 -12.02 23.87 25.56
CA ILE A 554 -13.02 24.41 26.48
C ILE A 554 -13.98 25.30 25.66
N LEU A 555 -15.25 24.92 25.66
CA LEU A 555 -16.33 25.61 24.92
C LEU A 555 -17.15 26.50 25.87
N ASN A 556 -18.00 27.36 25.31
CA ASN A 556 -18.92 28.24 26.05
C ASN A 556 -18.23 29.10 27.11
N VAL A 557 -17.09 29.73 26.79
CA VAL A 557 -16.43 30.68 27.67
C VAL A 557 -17.12 32.03 27.56
N ARG A 558 -17.65 32.54 28.67
CA ARG A 558 -18.65 33.63 28.69
C ARG A 558 -18.10 34.99 29.05
N ASP A 559 -16.93 35.05 29.66
CA ASP A 559 -16.29 36.28 30.05
C ASP A 559 -14.76 36.16 30.09
N GLY A 560 -14.09 37.27 30.41
CA GLY A 560 -12.63 37.31 30.47
C GLY A 560 -12.02 36.54 31.65
N GLU A 561 -12.75 36.34 32.74
CA GLU A 561 -12.23 35.56 33.87
C GLU A 561 -12.22 34.07 33.50
N GLU A 562 -13.32 33.59 32.93
CA GLU A 562 -13.43 32.23 32.41
C GLU A 562 -12.39 31.95 31.31
N ALA A 563 -12.12 32.92 30.42
CA ALA A 563 -11.09 32.78 29.38
C ALA A 563 -9.68 32.58 29.96
N GLY A 564 -9.34 33.36 30.98
CA GLY A 564 -8.06 33.23 31.67
C GLY A 564 -7.92 31.89 32.41
N ALA A 565 -9.00 31.43 33.05
CA ALA A 565 -9.04 30.13 33.73
C ALA A 565 -8.95 28.95 32.72
N ALA A 566 -9.63 29.07 31.58
CA ALA A 566 -9.61 28.09 30.51
C ALA A 566 -8.21 27.94 29.90
N HIS A 567 -7.52 29.06 29.62
CA HIS A 567 -6.13 29.05 29.15
C HIS A 567 -5.22 28.26 30.10
N ALA A 568 -5.27 28.57 31.40
CA ALA A 568 -4.44 27.88 32.39
C ALA A 568 -4.73 26.37 32.48
N ARG A 569 -6.00 25.99 32.41
CA ARG A 569 -6.43 24.58 32.46
C ARG A 569 -5.93 23.80 31.24
N ILE A 570 -6.10 24.36 30.05
CA ILE A 570 -5.68 23.72 28.79
C ILE A 570 -4.17 23.43 28.79
N LEU A 571 -3.34 24.40 29.18
CA LEU A 571 -1.89 24.22 29.23
C LEU A 571 -1.46 23.18 30.28
N ALA A 572 -2.10 23.17 31.45
CA ALA A 572 -1.84 22.18 32.49
C ALA A 572 -2.19 20.76 32.02
N SER A 573 -3.34 20.61 31.36
CA SER A 573 -3.76 19.33 30.79
C SER A 573 -2.82 18.83 29.69
N ALA A 574 -2.38 19.71 28.79
CA ALA A 574 -1.41 19.36 27.76
C ALA A 574 -0.05 18.93 28.34
N ALA A 575 0.46 19.65 29.35
CA ALA A 575 1.71 19.29 30.00
C ALA A 575 1.65 17.93 30.73
N ALA A 576 0.49 17.58 31.29
CA ALA A 576 0.29 16.29 31.97
C ALA A 576 0.13 15.12 30.99
N ALA A 577 -0.65 15.30 29.92
CA ALA A 577 -0.96 14.24 28.98
C ALA A 577 0.10 14.05 27.88
N ALA A 578 0.82 15.11 27.51
CA ALA A 578 1.80 15.11 26.42
C ALA A 578 3.04 15.98 26.76
N PRO A 579 3.87 15.58 27.75
CA PRO A 579 4.97 16.39 28.26
C PRO A 579 6.07 16.72 27.23
N GLY A 580 6.17 15.96 26.14
CA GLY A 580 7.11 16.19 25.04
C GLY A 580 6.55 17.02 23.87
N ALA A 581 5.26 17.39 23.89
CA ALA A 581 4.64 18.10 22.79
C ALA A 581 5.01 19.59 22.76
N ARG A 582 5.29 20.11 21.56
CA ARG A 582 5.49 21.55 21.35
C ARG A 582 4.14 22.27 21.39
N VAL A 583 3.96 23.13 22.38
CA VAL A 583 2.75 23.94 22.56
C VAL A 583 3.03 25.39 22.18
N ASP A 584 2.32 25.89 21.17
CA ASP A 584 2.45 27.26 20.64
C ASP A 584 1.52 28.27 21.37
N GLY A 585 0.67 27.78 22.27
CA GLY A 585 -0.29 28.57 23.06
C GLY A 585 -1.70 27.97 23.00
N VAL A 586 -2.71 28.84 22.97
CA VAL A 586 -4.11 28.49 22.75
C VAL A 586 -4.71 29.33 21.61
N LEU A 587 -5.61 28.73 20.86
CA LEU A 587 -6.47 29.38 19.88
C LEU A 587 -7.77 29.80 20.59
N VAL A 588 -8.10 31.08 20.53
CA VAL A 588 -9.38 31.64 20.97
C VAL A 588 -10.24 31.87 19.73
N ALA A 589 -11.37 31.17 19.59
CA ALA A 589 -12.27 31.30 18.45
C ALA A 589 -13.66 31.77 18.88
N ARG A 590 -14.32 32.58 18.05
CA ARG A 590 -15.72 32.94 18.27
C ARG A 590 -16.59 31.68 18.23
N MET A 591 -17.50 31.52 19.19
CA MET A 591 -18.44 30.41 19.15
C MET A 591 -19.55 30.69 18.13
N ILE A 592 -19.75 29.77 17.21
CA ILE A 592 -20.82 29.84 16.21
C ILE A 592 -22.01 29.01 16.71
N HIS A 593 -23.22 29.58 16.63
CA HIS A 593 -24.44 28.94 17.06
C HIS A 593 -25.42 28.81 15.88
N GLY A 594 -26.11 27.68 15.82
CA GLY A 594 -27.01 27.36 14.71
C GLY A 594 -26.26 26.94 13.44
N GLY A 595 -27.02 26.51 12.44
CA GLY A 595 -26.50 25.90 11.22
C GLY A 595 -26.43 24.37 11.29
N VAL A 596 -26.05 23.77 10.17
CA VAL A 596 -25.90 22.33 10.00
C VAL A 596 -24.41 22.01 9.95
N GLU A 597 -23.93 21.13 10.83
CA GLU A 597 -22.54 20.69 10.81
C GLU A 597 -22.33 19.65 9.70
N CYS A 598 -21.27 19.86 8.93
CA CYS A 598 -20.72 18.98 7.92
C CYS A 598 -19.27 18.66 8.24
N ILE A 599 -18.73 17.64 7.59
CA ILE A 599 -17.29 17.40 7.49
C ILE A 599 -16.88 17.58 6.03
N LEU A 600 -15.78 18.30 5.81
CA LEU A 600 -15.13 18.39 4.50
C LEU A 600 -13.71 17.87 4.61
N GLY A 601 -13.26 17.09 3.65
CA GLY A 601 -11.88 16.61 3.65
C GLY A 601 -11.33 16.42 2.25
N ALA A 602 -10.02 16.49 2.11
CA ALA A 602 -9.33 16.08 0.89
C ALA A 602 -8.08 15.29 1.24
N ARG A 603 -7.81 14.24 0.47
CA ARG A 603 -6.60 13.42 0.58
C ARG A 603 -6.14 12.97 -0.79
N ARG A 604 -4.92 12.48 -0.87
CA ARG A 604 -4.39 11.92 -2.12
C ARG A 604 -4.46 10.40 -2.10
N ASP A 605 -5.15 9.82 -3.07
CA ASP A 605 -5.00 8.42 -3.43
C ASP A 605 -3.77 8.26 -4.35
N PRO A 606 -2.86 7.30 -4.08
CA PRO A 606 -1.65 7.12 -4.86
C PRO A 606 -1.87 6.83 -6.36
N ALA A 607 -2.98 6.16 -6.71
CA ALA A 607 -3.30 5.77 -8.08
C ALA A 607 -4.28 6.73 -8.75
N LEU A 608 -5.26 7.21 -7.98
CA LEU A 608 -6.41 7.96 -8.50
C LEU A 608 -6.27 9.47 -8.35
N GLY A 609 -5.33 9.96 -7.53
CA GLY A 609 -5.08 11.39 -7.32
C GLY A 609 -5.91 11.98 -6.18
N VAL A 610 -6.23 13.27 -6.26
CA VAL A 610 -6.92 13.98 -5.17
C VAL A 610 -8.39 13.52 -5.08
N VAL A 611 -8.78 13.12 -3.87
CA VAL A 611 -10.13 12.71 -3.49
C VAL A 611 -10.67 13.71 -2.48
N VAL A 612 -11.86 14.24 -2.75
CA VAL A 612 -12.58 15.15 -1.84
C VAL A 612 -13.77 14.41 -1.24
N MET A 613 -13.99 14.65 0.04
CA MET A 613 -15.04 14.07 0.86
C MET A 613 -15.93 15.17 1.41
N LEU A 614 -17.24 14.93 1.35
CA LEU A 614 -18.27 15.62 2.12
C LEU A 614 -18.97 14.58 3.00
N GLY A 615 -19.30 14.92 4.23
CA GLY A 615 -20.18 14.10 5.06
C GLY A 615 -20.99 14.92 6.04
N SER A 616 -21.92 14.27 6.75
CA SER A 616 -22.57 14.87 7.93
C SER A 616 -21.51 15.17 9.00
N GLY A 617 -21.57 16.30 9.71
CA GLY A 617 -20.59 16.66 10.74
C GLY A 617 -20.88 16.04 12.12
N GLY A 618 -19.91 16.15 13.03
CA GLY A 618 -20.03 15.69 14.41
C GLY A 618 -20.05 14.16 14.56
N VAL A 619 -20.59 13.66 15.67
CA VAL A 619 -20.67 12.21 15.98
C VAL A 619 -21.52 11.38 14.99
N ASN A 620 -22.31 12.04 14.13
CA ASN A 620 -23.21 11.36 13.21
C ASN A 620 -22.49 10.68 12.04
N VAL A 621 -21.29 11.16 11.64
CA VAL A 621 -20.55 10.57 10.52
C VAL A 621 -20.03 9.17 10.83
N GLU A 622 -19.48 9.01 12.04
CA GLU A 622 -18.93 7.73 12.51
C GLU A 622 -20.03 6.68 12.67
N LEU A 623 -21.25 7.11 13.01
CA LEU A 623 -22.39 6.22 13.24
C LEU A 623 -23.14 5.85 11.95
N LEU A 624 -23.32 6.79 11.01
CA LEU A 624 -24.20 6.62 9.85
C LEU A 624 -23.46 6.30 8.54
N GLY A 625 -22.16 6.58 8.47
CA GLY A 625 -21.37 6.48 7.24
C GLY A 625 -21.95 7.36 6.11
N ASP A 626 -22.55 8.50 6.45
CA ASP A 626 -23.19 9.42 5.51
C ASP A 626 -22.16 10.32 4.82
N VAL A 627 -21.53 9.78 3.77
CA VAL A 627 -20.42 10.42 3.04
C VAL A 627 -20.61 10.37 1.53
N ALA A 628 -20.19 11.44 0.87
CA ALA A 628 -20.09 11.56 -0.59
C ALA A 628 -18.63 11.83 -0.97
N LEU A 629 -18.12 11.06 -1.94
CA LEU A 629 -16.75 11.18 -2.46
C LEU A 629 -16.76 11.63 -3.92
N ARG A 630 -15.76 12.43 -4.30
CA ARG A 630 -15.47 12.82 -5.69
C ARG A 630 -13.97 12.92 -5.94
N LEU A 631 -13.57 12.74 -7.19
CA LEU A 631 -12.20 13.00 -7.61
C LEU A 631 -12.08 14.41 -8.17
N ALA A 632 -11.00 15.10 -7.80
CA ALA A 632 -10.71 16.43 -8.33
C ALA A 632 -10.20 16.39 -9.80
N PRO A 633 -10.46 17.43 -10.60
CA PRO A 633 -11.18 18.67 -10.26
C PRO A 633 -12.69 18.47 -10.10
N ILE A 634 -13.32 19.32 -9.27
CA ILE A 634 -14.76 19.28 -8.97
C ILE A 634 -15.40 20.60 -9.39
N GLY A 635 -16.48 20.53 -10.19
CA GLY A 635 -17.32 21.69 -10.52
C GLY A 635 -18.48 21.89 -9.54
N LEU A 636 -19.15 23.05 -9.59
CA LEU A 636 -20.27 23.37 -8.70
C LEU A 636 -21.43 22.38 -8.81
N ASP A 637 -21.76 21.89 -10.00
CA ASP A 637 -22.85 20.91 -10.16
C ASP A 637 -22.51 19.55 -9.52
N GLN A 638 -21.25 19.14 -9.59
CA GLN A 638 -20.77 17.94 -8.91
C GLN A 638 -20.79 18.13 -7.39
N ALA A 639 -20.39 19.31 -6.90
CA ALA A 639 -20.44 19.64 -5.47
C ALA A 639 -21.89 19.66 -4.94
N ARG A 640 -22.85 20.22 -5.70
CA ARG A 640 -24.29 20.14 -5.37
C ARG A 640 -24.79 18.71 -5.35
N GLY A 641 -24.38 17.88 -6.32
CA GLY A 641 -24.68 16.45 -6.32
C GLY A 641 -24.13 15.71 -5.09
N MET A 642 -22.93 16.07 -4.60
CA MET A 642 -22.41 15.51 -3.34
C MET A 642 -23.31 15.87 -2.15
N ILE A 643 -23.84 17.09 -2.12
CA ILE A 643 -24.73 17.55 -1.05
C ILE A 643 -26.06 16.78 -1.08
N ASP A 644 -26.62 16.58 -2.27
CA ASP A 644 -27.89 15.87 -2.47
C ASP A 644 -27.80 14.37 -2.16
N GLU A 645 -26.60 13.77 -2.23
CA GLU A 645 -26.33 12.37 -1.89
C GLU A 645 -26.35 12.08 -0.40
N LEU A 646 -26.19 13.11 0.44
CA LEU A 646 -26.25 12.93 1.88
C LEU A 646 -27.65 12.50 2.30
N LYS A 647 -27.75 11.43 3.10
CA LYS A 647 -28.99 11.06 3.80
C LYS A 647 -29.49 12.21 4.68
N THR A 648 -28.56 13.04 5.16
CA THR A 648 -28.81 14.24 5.95
C THR A 648 -29.11 15.51 5.13
N ALA A 649 -29.14 15.44 3.79
CA ALA A 649 -29.48 16.58 2.92
C ALA A 649 -30.79 17.31 3.30
N PRO A 650 -31.86 16.65 3.78
CA PRO A 650 -33.06 17.34 4.26
C PRO A 650 -32.81 18.34 5.39
N LEU A 651 -31.78 18.15 6.23
CA LEU A 651 -31.40 19.13 7.27
C LEU A 651 -30.90 20.44 6.65
N LEU A 652 -30.20 20.36 5.52
CA LEU A 652 -29.71 21.53 4.77
C LEU A 652 -30.84 22.26 4.04
N ARG A 653 -31.95 21.60 3.73
CA ARG A 653 -33.11 22.18 3.03
C ARG A 653 -34.18 22.76 3.96
N GLY A 654 -33.97 22.67 5.28
CA GLY A 654 -34.93 23.10 6.31
C GLY A 654 -35.78 21.93 6.80
N PHE A 655 -35.48 21.43 8.00
CA PHE A 655 -36.18 20.32 8.65
C PHE A 655 -36.87 20.77 9.94
N ARG A 656 -38.13 20.34 10.14
CA ARG A 656 -38.95 20.65 11.35
C ARG A 656 -38.98 22.14 11.73
N GLY A 657 -39.10 23.02 10.73
CA GLY A 657 -39.21 24.47 10.94
C GLY A 657 -37.87 25.20 11.10
N ALA A 658 -36.72 24.51 11.01
CA ALA A 658 -35.43 25.16 10.87
C ALA A 658 -35.32 25.86 9.49
N PRO A 659 -34.64 27.03 9.41
CA PRO A 659 -34.42 27.70 8.14
C PRO A 659 -33.52 26.85 7.21
N PRO A 660 -33.69 26.95 5.87
CA PRO A 660 -32.75 26.36 4.92
C PRO A 660 -31.32 26.87 5.13
N ALA A 661 -30.34 25.99 4.95
CA ALA A 661 -28.91 26.30 5.05
C ALA A 661 -28.38 26.88 3.72
N ASP A 662 -27.22 27.55 3.77
CA ASP A 662 -26.53 28.12 2.62
C ASP A 662 -25.78 27.04 1.81
N VAL A 663 -26.54 26.24 1.06
CA VAL A 663 -26.04 25.15 0.23
C VAL A 663 -25.06 25.63 -0.84
N ASP A 664 -25.24 26.85 -1.37
CA ASP A 664 -24.31 27.43 -2.34
C ASP A 664 -22.95 27.73 -1.70
N ALA A 665 -22.92 28.28 -0.47
CA ALA A 665 -21.66 28.48 0.23
C ALA A 665 -20.92 27.16 0.51
N LEU A 666 -21.65 26.08 0.86
CA LEU A 666 -21.08 24.74 1.01
C LEU A 666 -20.50 24.23 -0.32
N ALA A 667 -21.24 24.36 -1.42
CA ALA A 667 -20.78 23.92 -2.75
C ALA A 667 -19.49 24.64 -3.19
N HIS A 668 -19.40 25.96 -2.95
CA HIS A 668 -18.18 26.72 -3.23
C HIS A 668 -17.01 26.27 -2.34
N ALA A 669 -17.24 25.99 -1.06
CA ALA A 669 -16.19 25.50 -0.16
C ALA A 669 -15.64 24.14 -0.60
N ILE A 670 -16.49 23.23 -1.10
CA ILE A 670 -16.06 21.94 -1.66
C ILE A 670 -15.14 22.15 -2.87
N VAL A 671 -15.52 23.03 -3.80
CA VAL A 671 -14.71 23.34 -4.98
C VAL A 671 -13.36 23.96 -4.58
N ARG A 672 -13.36 24.92 -3.65
CA ARG A 672 -12.12 25.54 -3.16
C ARG A 672 -11.21 24.56 -2.43
N LEU A 673 -11.77 23.61 -1.70
CA LEU A 673 -11.00 22.54 -1.06
C LEU A 673 -10.35 21.61 -2.11
N ALA A 674 -11.07 21.30 -3.20
CA ALA A 674 -10.52 20.54 -4.32
C ALA A 674 -9.34 21.30 -4.97
N ASP A 675 -9.50 22.59 -5.25
CA ASP A 675 -8.47 23.45 -5.84
C ASP A 675 -7.24 23.59 -4.93
N PHE A 676 -7.46 23.77 -3.62
CA PHE A 676 -6.40 23.79 -2.62
C PHE A 676 -5.58 22.51 -2.64
N ALA A 677 -6.25 21.36 -2.62
CA ALA A 677 -5.60 20.06 -2.60
C ALA A 677 -4.84 19.77 -3.91
N LEU A 678 -5.38 20.17 -5.05
CA LEU A 678 -4.68 20.09 -6.34
C LEU A 678 -3.44 20.99 -6.37
N SER A 679 -3.54 22.21 -5.83
CA SER A 679 -2.43 23.18 -5.79
C SER A 679 -1.30 22.75 -4.86
N ALA A 680 -1.62 22.08 -3.75
CA ALA A 680 -0.63 21.53 -2.82
C ALA A 680 0.13 20.30 -3.39
N GLY A 681 -0.43 19.63 -4.39
CA GLY A 681 0.24 18.55 -5.12
C GLY A 681 0.69 17.38 -4.23
N ASP A 682 1.94 16.95 -4.39
CA ASP A 682 2.53 15.81 -3.67
C ASP A 682 2.84 16.13 -2.19
N THR A 683 2.75 17.41 -1.79
CA THR A 683 3.06 17.83 -0.41
C THR A 683 1.89 17.63 0.54
N LEU A 684 0.66 17.49 0.05
CA LEU A 684 -0.51 17.23 0.87
C LEU A 684 -0.68 15.73 1.12
N ALA A 685 -0.71 15.30 2.38
CA ALA A 685 -1.18 13.97 2.76
C ALA A 685 -2.70 13.97 2.92
N SER A 686 -3.20 14.84 3.80
CA SER A 686 -4.63 15.04 4.02
C SER A 686 -4.95 16.40 4.62
N VAL A 687 -6.18 16.86 4.39
CA VAL A 687 -6.79 18.00 5.05
C VAL A 687 -8.21 17.62 5.45
N GLU A 688 -8.61 17.98 6.66
CA GLU A 688 -9.94 17.72 7.21
C GLU A 688 -10.45 18.97 7.95
N LEU A 689 -11.70 19.33 7.69
CA LEU A 689 -12.44 20.43 8.30
C LEU A 689 -13.61 19.85 9.08
N ASN A 690 -13.45 19.71 10.40
CA ASN A 690 -14.41 19.03 11.25
C ASN A 690 -14.52 19.66 12.64
N PRO A 691 -15.57 20.45 12.94
CA PRO A 691 -16.75 20.69 12.10
C PRO A 691 -16.56 21.80 11.06
N PHE A 692 -17.26 21.66 9.92
CA PHE A 692 -17.53 22.70 8.95
C PHE A 692 -19.03 23.05 9.00
N VAL A 693 -19.38 24.24 9.51
CA VAL A 693 -20.79 24.61 9.76
C VAL A 693 -21.38 25.38 8.59
N VAL A 694 -22.57 25.00 8.14
CA VAL A 694 -23.36 25.70 7.12
C VAL A 694 -24.46 26.50 7.80
N LEU A 695 -24.40 27.83 7.70
CA LEU A 695 -25.34 28.74 8.36
C LEU A 695 -26.64 28.87 7.54
N PRO A 696 -27.68 29.52 8.08
CA PRO A 696 -28.89 29.80 7.30
C PRO A 696 -28.58 30.52 5.98
N GLN A 697 -29.40 30.28 4.97
CA GLN A 697 -29.22 30.80 3.62
C GLN A 697 -28.85 32.30 3.61
N GLY A 698 -27.77 32.65 2.90
CA GLY A 698 -27.23 34.01 2.80
C GLY A 698 -26.24 34.40 3.90
N GLN A 699 -26.01 33.54 4.89
CA GLN A 699 -25.04 33.76 5.97
C GLN A 699 -23.73 32.99 5.78
N GLY A 700 -23.62 32.16 4.73
CA GLY A 700 -22.40 31.44 4.38
C GLY A 700 -22.17 30.15 5.15
N ALA A 701 -20.92 29.68 5.14
CA ALA A 701 -20.45 28.49 5.84
C ALA A 701 -19.02 28.71 6.34
N LEU A 702 -18.59 28.04 7.41
CA LEU A 702 -17.31 28.30 8.08
C LEU A 702 -16.66 27.01 8.58
N ALA A 703 -15.36 26.85 8.36
CA ALA A 703 -14.56 25.85 9.07
C ALA A 703 -14.33 26.31 10.52
N LEU A 704 -14.78 25.51 11.50
CA LEU A 704 -14.57 25.79 12.91
C LEU A 704 -13.31 25.11 13.47
N ASP A 705 -12.79 24.14 12.71
CA ASP A 705 -11.62 23.34 13.04
C ASP A 705 -10.96 22.85 11.75
N ALA A 706 -9.65 22.60 11.81
CA ALA A 706 -8.90 22.07 10.67
C ALA A 706 -7.70 21.24 11.13
N VAL A 707 -7.53 20.08 10.49
CA VAL A 707 -6.33 19.25 10.57
C VAL A 707 -5.70 19.20 9.18
N LEU A 708 -4.46 19.65 9.05
CA LEU A 708 -3.69 19.62 7.81
C LEU A 708 -2.39 18.84 8.02
N LEU A 709 -2.27 17.73 7.30
CA LEU A 709 -1.11 16.85 7.30
C LEU A 709 -0.40 16.94 5.96
N THR A 710 0.90 17.21 5.99
CA THR A 710 1.74 17.12 4.80
C THR A 710 2.39 15.76 4.70
N ALA A 711 2.58 15.27 3.47
CA ALA A 711 3.50 14.18 3.24
C ALA A 711 4.92 14.71 3.52
N PRO A 712 5.79 13.93 4.20
CA PRO A 712 7.21 14.26 4.24
C PRO A 712 7.71 14.40 2.79
N PRO A 713 8.66 15.31 2.51
CA PRO A 713 9.33 15.33 1.22
C PRO A 713 9.78 13.92 0.86
N ALA A 714 9.68 13.51 -0.41
CA ALA A 714 10.04 12.14 -0.82
C ALA A 714 11.44 11.73 -0.31
N SER A 715 12.38 12.67 -0.23
CA SER A 715 13.72 12.46 0.35
C SER A 715 13.70 12.08 1.84
N GLU A 716 12.83 12.68 2.64
CA GLU A 716 12.71 12.40 4.07
C GLU A 716 12.00 11.08 4.35
N ALA A 717 10.96 10.74 3.56
CA ALA A 717 10.32 9.42 3.62
C ALA A 717 11.33 8.30 3.34
N VAL A 718 12.18 8.49 2.32
CA VAL A 718 13.25 7.54 1.99
C VAL A 718 14.29 7.46 3.11
N ARG A 719 14.71 8.59 3.69
CA ARG A 719 15.65 8.63 4.82
C ARG A 719 15.11 7.85 6.03
N GLN A 720 13.81 8.01 6.33
CA GLN A 720 13.15 7.29 7.40
C GLN A 720 13.12 5.78 7.13
N SER A 721 12.75 5.36 5.91
CA SER A 721 12.80 3.95 5.51
C SER A 721 14.18 3.35 5.68
N VAL A 722 15.24 4.02 5.21
CA VAL A 722 16.63 3.58 5.40
C VAL A 722 16.96 3.41 6.88
N THR A 723 16.62 4.38 7.74
CA THR A 723 16.84 4.31 9.19
C THR A 723 16.14 3.10 9.80
N MET A 724 14.88 2.84 9.40
CA MET A 724 14.09 1.71 9.91
C MET A 724 14.64 0.36 9.47
N THR A 725 15.09 0.23 8.22
CA THR A 725 15.55 -1.03 7.62
C THR A 725 17.03 -1.33 7.83
N LEU A 726 17.84 -0.33 8.21
CA LEU A 726 19.28 -0.51 8.42
C LEU A 726 19.64 -1.63 9.41
N PRO A 727 18.95 -1.79 10.56
CA PRO A 727 19.20 -2.91 11.47
C PRO A 727 19.10 -4.29 10.82
N LEU A 728 18.09 -4.48 9.97
CA LEU A 728 17.85 -5.75 9.28
C LEU A 728 18.97 -6.07 8.28
N PHE A 729 19.42 -5.05 7.56
CA PHE A 729 20.54 -5.17 6.63
C PHE A 729 21.87 -5.44 7.34
N GLU A 730 22.17 -4.73 8.44
CA GLU A 730 23.38 -4.97 9.23
C GLU A 730 23.36 -6.35 9.91
N MET A 731 22.18 -6.90 10.25
CA MET A 731 22.07 -8.29 10.72
C MET A 731 22.39 -9.31 9.62
N ALA A 732 22.03 -9.06 8.36
CA ALA A 732 22.46 -9.89 7.23
C ALA A 732 23.99 -9.85 7.05
N ARG A 733 24.60 -8.66 7.12
CA ARG A 733 26.07 -8.48 7.16
C ARG A 733 26.71 -9.25 8.29
N MET A 734 26.16 -9.14 9.50
CA MET A 734 26.67 -9.84 10.67
C MET A 734 26.62 -11.36 10.48
N ARG A 735 25.50 -11.90 9.97
CA ARG A 735 25.37 -13.32 9.64
C ARG A 735 26.42 -13.77 8.63
N ALA A 736 26.66 -12.98 7.60
CA ALA A 736 27.67 -13.26 6.58
C ALA A 736 29.10 -13.29 7.14
N ALA A 737 29.39 -12.42 8.12
CA ALA A 737 30.70 -12.21 8.72
C ALA A 737 31.07 -13.27 9.77
N ASN A 738 30.16 -13.62 10.68
CA ASN A 738 30.48 -14.42 11.87
C ASN A 738 29.95 -15.87 11.85
N THR A 739 29.27 -16.29 10.77
CA THR A 739 28.79 -17.67 10.61
C THR A 739 29.83 -18.53 9.87
N ALA A 740 29.97 -19.80 10.25
CA ALA A 740 30.95 -20.69 9.66
C ALA A 740 30.66 -21.00 8.18
N ARG A 741 31.68 -20.86 7.33
CA ARG A 741 31.65 -21.28 5.91
C ARG A 741 31.86 -22.78 5.74
N LYS A 742 32.65 -23.37 6.64
CA LYS A 742 33.08 -24.77 6.58
C LYS A 742 32.77 -25.44 7.91
N HIS A 743 32.08 -26.57 7.85
CA HIS A 743 31.90 -27.48 8.97
C HIS A 743 33.09 -28.46 8.99
N PRO A 744 33.64 -28.82 10.16
CA PRO A 744 34.79 -29.72 10.27
C PRO A 744 34.59 -31.06 9.54
N VAL A 745 33.36 -31.60 9.60
CA VAL A 745 33.00 -32.90 9.00
C VAL A 745 32.29 -32.76 7.64
N GLN A 746 31.44 -31.74 7.46
CA GLN A 746 30.54 -31.64 6.31
C GLN A 746 31.12 -30.78 5.17
N GLY A 747 32.31 -30.19 5.37
CA GLY A 747 32.93 -29.34 4.37
C GLY A 747 32.26 -27.97 4.24
N TYR A 748 32.39 -27.35 3.06
CA TYR A 748 31.82 -26.01 2.80
C TYR A 748 30.30 -26.05 2.71
N ALA A 749 29.62 -25.00 3.20
CA ALA A 749 28.16 -24.90 3.15
C ALA A 749 27.62 -24.76 1.71
N GLY A 750 28.44 -24.24 0.80
CA GLY A 750 28.13 -24.16 -0.64
C GLY A 750 29.27 -24.71 -1.48
N ASP A 751 29.14 -24.59 -2.79
CA ASP A 751 30.00 -25.28 -3.77
C ASP A 751 31.46 -24.85 -3.73
N ASN A 752 31.78 -23.68 -3.16
CA ASN A 752 33.14 -23.15 -3.05
C ASN A 752 33.32 -22.20 -1.84
N PRO A 753 34.55 -21.84 -1.46
CA PRO A 753 34.84 -20.96 -0.32
C PRO A 753 34.25 -19.54 -0.43
N ALA A 754 34.03 -19.07 -1.67
CA ALA A 754 33.46 -17.76 -1.97
C ALA A 754 31.92 -17.74 -1.89
N SER A 755 31.27 -18.91 -1.81
CA SER A 755 29.81 -19.03 -1.69
C SER A 755 29.24 -18.16 -0.56
N ARG A 756 28.01 -17.68 -0.75
CA ARG A 756 27.23 -16.94 0.25
C ARG A 756 26.55 -17.85 1.29
N MET A 757 26.55 -19.16 1.05
CA MET A 757 26.00 -20.15 1.97
C MET A 757 26.82 -20.25 3.27
N ARG A 758 26.14 -20.39 4.40
CA ARG A 758 26.75 -20.61 5.72
C ARG A 758 26.05 -21.72 6.49
N TRP A 759 26.80 -22.38 7.37
CA TRP A 759 26.28 -23.39 8.28
C TRP A 759 25.71 -22.75 9.55
N VAL A 760 24.42 -22.91 9.79
CA VAL A 760 23.68 -22.42 10.97
C VAL A 760 23.24 -23.57 11.86
N ASN A 761 22.63 -23.26 13.01
CA ASN A 761 22.23 -24.20 14.05
C ASN A 761 23.42 -24.97 14.66
N GLN A 762 24.53 -24.27 14.85
CA GLN A 762 25.72 -24.75 15.55
C GLN A 762 26.43 -23.58 16.23
N PHE A 763 27.23 -23.87 17.25
CA PHE A 763 28.08 -22.88 17.87
C PHE A 763 29.42 -22.70 17.15
N THR A 764 29.87 -21.46 17.09
CA THR A 764 31.24 -21.07 16.75
C THR A 764 31.88 -20.39 17.96
N HIS A 765 33.07 -20.84 18.32
CA HIS A 765 33.75 -20.39 19.53
C HIS A 765 35.01 -19.60 19.20
N THR A 766 35.14 -18.42 19.79
CA THR A 766 36.44 -17.74 19.82
C THR A 766 37.28 -18.36 20.93
N ARG A 767 38.51 -18.78 20.61
CA ARG A 767 39.42 -19.50 21.53
C ARG A 767 40.51 -18.62 22.16
N ARG A 768 40.56 -17.34 21.82
CA ARG A 768 41.48 -16.35 22.41
C ARG A 768 40.77 -15.02 22.60
N LEU A 769 41.30 -14.16 23.46
CA LEU A 769 40.83 -12.78 23.56
C LEU A 769 41.07 -12.04 22.23
N ARG A 770 40.15 -11.14 21.89
CA ARG A 770 40.17 -10.39 20.63
C ARG A 770 41.23 -9.30 20.68
N GLY A 771 42.00 -9.15 19.61
CA GLY A 771 43.03 -8.12 19.44
C GLY A 771 42.75 -7.21 18.24
N PRO A 772 43.67 -6.31 17.90
CA PRO A 772 43.53 -5.33 16.82
C PRO A 772 43.40 -5.96 15.41
N ASP A 773 43.82 -7.22 15.26
CA ASP A 773 43.72 -7.96 14.01
C ASP A 773 42.33 -8.59 13.77
N ASP A 774 41.50 -8.65 14.82
CA ASP A 774 40.14 -9.18 14.75
C ASP A 774 39.16 -8.08 14.29
N LYS A 775 38.84 -8.07 13.00
CA LYS A 775 38.07 -7.00 12.34
C LYS A 775 36.63 -7.40 11.97
N GLU A 776 36.19 -8.59 12.37
CA GLU A 776 34.89 -9.11 11.98
C GLU A 776 33.72 -8.45 12.71
N VAL A 777 33.97 -7.86 13.88
CA VAL A 777 32.97 -7.19 14.72
C VAL A 777 33.57 -5.90 15.28
N VAL A 778 32.81 -4.81 15.20
CA VAL A 778 33.18 -3.51 15.79
C VAL A 778 32.97 -3.50 17.30
N THR A 779 33.77 -2.72 18.02
CA THR A 779 33.72 -2.56 19.49
C THR A 779 33.79 -3.90 20.27
N PRO A 780 34.69 -4.85 19.93
CA PRO A 780 34.74 -6.16 20.60
C PRO A 780 35.20 -6.03 22.05
N ASN A 781 34.64 -6.85 22.94
CA ASN A 781 35.09 -6.92 24.33
C ASN A 781 36.43 -7.70 24.39
N ASN A 782 37.34 -7.31 25.29
CA ASN A 782 38.65 -7.95 25.45
C ASN A 782 38.77 -8.79 26.74
N ASP A 783 37.65 -9.09 27.41
CA ASP A 783 37.64 -9.78 28.71
C ASP A 783 36.82 -11.10 28.70
N THR A 784 36.23 -11.46 27.56
CA THR A 784 35.37 -12.65 27.42
C THR A 784 35.65 -13.39 26.12
N LEU A 785 35.56 -14.72 26.14
CA LEU A 785 35.49 -15.52 24.93
C LEU A 785 34.06 -15.56 24.38
N PHE A 786 33.93 -15.44 23.06
CA PHE A 786 32.63 -15.50 22.38
C PHE A 786 32.21 -16.94 22.06
N THR A 787 30.93 -17.23 22.25
CA THR A 787 30.25 -18.48 21.86
C THR A 787 29.01 -18.08 21.06
N ASN A 788 29.12 -18.06 19.73
CA ASN A 788 28.10 -17.51 18.86
C ASN A 788 27.35 -18.59 18.10
N ALA A 789 26.05 -18.40 17.85
CA ALA A 789 25.28 -19.26 16.95
C ALA A 789 24.25 -18.42 16.20
N TRP A 790 23.94 -18.80 14.97
CA TRP A 790 22.73 -18.35 14.29
C TRP A 790 21.75 -19.51 14.27
N LEU A 791 20.51 -19.24 14.70
CA LEU A 791 19.43 -20.20 14.69
C LEU A 791 18.50 -19.88 13.52
N ASP A 792 18.11 -20.94 12.82
CA ASP A 792 17.04 -20.98 11.83
C ASP A 792 15.94 -21.87 12.38
N LEU A 793 14.86 -21.25 12.85
CA LEU A 793 13.72 -21.90 13.48
C LEU A 793 12.59 -22.22 12.48
N SER A 794 12.77 -21.91 11.18
CA SER A 794 11.75 -22.13 10.15
C SER A 794 11.37 -23.61 9.97
N ALA A 795 12.27 -24.52 10.35
CA ALA A 795 12.04 -25.96 10.33
C ALA A 795 11.50 -26.53 11.66
N GLY A 796 11.22 -25.66 12.65
CA GLY A 796 10.72 -26.04 13.97
C GLY A 796 11.69 -25.71 15.12
N PRO A 797 11.32 -26.07 16.36
CA PRO A 797 12.05 -25.67 17.55
C PRO A 797 13.42 -26.37 17.68
N LEU A 798 14.33 -25.70 18.37
CA LEU A 798 15.68 -26.17 18.68
C LEU A 798 15.88 -26.31 20.19
N VAL A 799 16.76 -27.23 20.57
CA VAL A 799 17.21 -27.41 21.95
C VAL A 799 18.68 -27.04 22.04
N ILE A 800 19.01 -26.12 22.96
CA ILE A 800 20.39 -25.74 23.27
C ILE A 800 20.78 -26.38 24.59
N ASP A 801 21.82 -27.22 24.55
CA ASP A 801 22.41 -27.81 25.75
C ASP A 801 23.54 -26.91 26.26
N VAL A 802 23.38 -26.43 27.50
CA VAL A 802 24.35 -25.58 28.18
C VAL A 802 25.00 -26.39 29.31
N PRO A 803 26.35 -26.48 29.36
CA PRO A 803 27.04 -27.22 30.42
C PRO A 803 26.88 -26.54 31.79
N ALA A 804 27.28 -27.22 32.86
CA ALA A 804 27.38 -26.59 34.17
C ALA A 804 28.48 -25.51 34.13
N MET A 805 28.08 -24.25 34.33
CA MET A 805 28.95 -23.08 34.25
C MET A 805 29.48 -22.62 35.62
N GLY A 806 28.89 -23.12 36.71
CA GLY A 806 29.29 -22.80 38.08
C GLY A 806 29.09 -21.32 38.41
N GLY A 807 30.02 -20.74 39.16
CA GLY A 807 29.98 -19.32 39.57
C GLY A 807 30.54 -18.33 38.54
N ARG A 808 31.08 -18.81 37.41
CA ARG A 808 31.70 -17.97 36.38
C ARG A 808 30.64 -17.12 35.68
N TYR A 809 31.01 -15.91 35.28
CA TYR A 809 30.15 -15.13 34.40
C TYR A 809 30.03 -15.75 33.03
N TRP A 810 28.78 -15.95 32.61
CA TRP A 810 28.45 -16.34 31.27
C TRP A 810 27.05 -15.84 30.92
N VAL A 811 26.84 -15.60 29.64
CA VAL A 811 25.54 -15.25 29.07
C VAL A 811 25.47 -15.72 27.63
N LEU A 812 24.29 -16.18 27.21
CA LEU A 812 23.82 -16.26 25.84
C LEU A 812 22.74 -15.17 25.68
N GLY A 813 23.06 -14.11 24.96
CA GLY A 813 22.07 -13.09 24.56
C GLY A 813 21.42 -13.47 23.24
N PHE A 814 20.10 -13.30 23.15
CA PHE A 814 19.33 -13.61 21.94
C PHE A 814 18.94 -12.29 21.26
N LEU A 815 19.39 -12.09 20.01
CA LEU A 815 19.12 -10.91 19.14
C LEU A 815 18.34 -11.28 17.86
N ASP A 816 17.26 -10.53 17.60
CA ASP A 816 16.30 -10.86 16.55
C ASP A 816 16.86 -10.31 15.24
N ALA A 817 16.23 -10.62 14.12
CA ALA A 817 16.71 -10.09 12.83
C ALA A 817 16.74 -8.55 12.77
N TRP A 818 16.04 -7.85 13.68
CA TRP A 818 15.97 -6.40 13.80
C TRP A 818 16.89 -5.82 14.87
N THR A 819 17.83 -6.61 15.41
CA THR A 819 18.81 -6.27 16.47
C THR A 819 18.26 -6.10 17.88
N ASN A 820 16.97 -6.33 18.13
CA ASN A 820 16.45 -6.24 19.50
C ASN A 820 16.97 -7.41 20.33
N PRO A 821 17.53 -7.17 21.53
CA PRO A 821 17.81 -8.23 22.47
C PRO A 821 16.56 -8.49 23.32
N TRP A 822 15.93 -9.67 23.28
CA TRP A 822 14.67 -9.95 24.03
C TRP A 822 14.78 -11.01 25.11
N ALA A 823 15.78 -11.89 25.04
CA ALA A 823 15.94 -13.01 25.95
C ALA A 823 17.41 -13.27 26.30
N TYR A 824 17.64 -13.89 27.46
CA TYR A 824 18.97 -14.24 27.98
C TYR A 824 18.95 -15.56 28.74
N ALA A 825 19.93 -16.40 28.51
CA ALA A 825 20.30 -17.49 29.42
C ALA A 825 21.69 -17.20 29.97
N GLY A 826 21.88 -17.24 31.29
CA GLY A 826 23.14 -16.79 31.88
C GLY A 826 23.13 -16.88 33.39
N ARG A 827 24.26 -16.52 34.00
CA ARG A 827 24.46 -16.59 35.46
C ARG A 827 23.33 -15.91 36.24
N ARG A 828 22.85 -14.75 35.78
CA ARG A 828 21.77 -13.98 36.42
C ARG A 828 20.38 -14.57 36.15
N THR A 829 20.08 -14.95 34.90
CA THR A 829 18.71 -15.30 34.50
C THR A 829 18.36 -16.76 34.71
N THR A 830 19.33 -17.67 34.57
CA THR A 830 19.10 -19.11 34.65
C THR A 830 20.10 -19.86 35.55
N GLY A 831 21.09 -19.17 36.10
CA GLY A 831 22.03 -19.72 37.08
C GLY A 831 23.22 -20.45 36.47
N GLY A 832 23.94 -21.22 37.30
CA GLY A 832 25.19 -21.91 36.94
C GLY A 832 25.09 -23.41 36.68
N GLN A 833 23.90 -23.99 36.86
CA GLN A 833 23.69 -25.44 36.65
C GLN A 833 23.57 -25.78 35.17
N ALA A 834 23.85 -27.04 34.82
CA ALA A 834 23.60 -27.54 33.47
C ALA A 834 22.10 -27.44 33.15
N GLN A 835 21.77 -27.01 31.94
CA GLN A 835 20.39 -26.70 31.56
C GLN A 835 20.18 -26.90 30.07
N ARG A 836 18.91 -27.15 29.71
CA ARG A 836 18.46 -27.27 28.33
C ARG A 836 17.51 -26.13 28.03
N LEU A 837 17.81 -25.36 26.98
CA LEU A 837 16.98 -24.26 26.52
C LEU A 837 16.13 -24.74 25.33
N PHE A 838 14.82 -24.56 25.40
CA PHE A 838 13.90 -24.86 24.32
C PHE A 838 13.56 -23.57 23.58
N VAL A 839 14.06 -23.41 22.35
CA VAL A 839 13.90 -22.20 21.54
C VAL A 839 12.94 -22.50 20.39
N HIS A 840 11.86 -21.73 20.25
CA HIS A 840 10.89 -21.93 19.18
C HIS A 840 10.52 -20.62 18.48
N GLY A 841 10.22 -20.71 17.19
CA GLY A 841 9.70 -19.59 16.39
C GLY A 841 8.23 -19.28 16.69
N PRO A 842 7.70 -18.17 16.16
CA PRO A 842 6.34 -17.69 16.44
C PRO A 842 5.25 -18.60 15.87
N GLY A 843 5.53 -19.37 14.82
CA GLY A 843 4.55 -20.27 14.18
C GLY A 843 4.34 -21.61 14.89
N TRP A 844 5.09 -21.91 15.96
CA TRP A 844 5.03 -23.20 16.63
C TRP A 844 3.86 -23.29 17.62
N GLN A 845 3.07 -24.38 17.56
CA GLN A 845 1.80 -24.56 18.29
C GLN A 845 1.80 -25.79 19.24
N GLY A 846 2.97 -26.23 19.70
CA GLY A 846 3.09 -27.41 20.57
C GLY A 846 3.13 -27.08 22.07
N LYS A 847 3.27 -28.13 22.90
CA LYS A 847 3.54 -27.98 24.34
C LYS A 847 5.03 -28.10 24.61
N ALA A 848 5.60 -27.13 25.33
CA ALA A 848 7.02 -27.14 25.64
C ALA A 848 7.39 -28.37 26.50
N PRO A 849 8.53 -29.03 26.24
CA PRO A 849 8.96 -30.17 27.04
C PRO A 849 9.18 -29.79 28.51
N ALA A 850 8.79 -30.68 29.42
CA ALA A 850 9.00 -30.46 30.85
C ALA A 850 10.51 -30.40 31.18
N GLY A 851 10.89 -29.51 32.10
CA GLY A 851 12.28 -29.39 32.58
C GLY A 851 13.23 -28.60 31.67
N MET A 852 12.73 -27.97 30.60
CA MET A 852 13.51 -27.07 29.74
C MET A 852 13.14 -25.60 29.99
N HIS A 853 14.12 -24.70 29.86
CA HIS A 853 13.88 -23.26 29.91
C HIS A 853 13.39 -22.77 28.55
N VAL A 854 12.17 -22.23 28.48
CA VAL A 854 11.52 -21.87 27.21
C VAL A 854 11.90 -20.45 26.78
N ILE A 855 12.30 -20.32 25.52
CA ILE A 855 12.60 -19.04 24.85
C ILE A 855 11.75 -18.96 23.58
N ALA A 856 10.72 -18.11 23.62
CA ALA A 856 9.89 -17.82 22.45
C ALA A 856 10.55 -16.72 21.62
N ALA A 857 10.94 -17.03 20.39
CA ALA A 857 11.56 -16.07 19.48
C ALA A 857 10.48 -15.27 18.72
N PRO A 858 10.68 -13.95 18.52
CA PRO A 858 9.77 -13.12 17.74
C PRO A 858 9.85 -13.40 16.23
N SER A 859 10.94 -14.04 15.78
CA SER A 859 11.21 -14.39 14.38
C SER A 859 11.93 -15.75 14.28
N ASP A 860 11.95 -16.32 13.08
CA ASP A 860 12.65 -17.57 12.83
C ASP A 860 14.18 -17.41 12.76
N ASP A 861 14.65 -16.18 12.51
CA ASP A 861 16.06 -15.83 12.50
C ASP A 861 16.48 -15.27 13.85
N VAL A 862 17.39 -15.97 14.52
CA VAL A 862 17.90 -15.57 15.83
C VAL A 862 19.42 -15.61 15.85
N TRP A 863 20.04 -14.53 16.30
CA TRP A 863 21.46 -14.51 16.63
C TRP A 863 21.66 -14.72 18.13
N VAL A 864 22.39 -15.76 18.50
CA VAL A 864 22.84 -16.02 19.85
C VAL A 864 24.27 -15.49 19.99
N ILE A 865 24.45 -14.48 20.84
CA ILE A 865 25.75 -13.92 21.18
C ILE A 865 26.14 -14.35 22.60
N GLY A 866 27.03 -15.32 22.69
CA GLY A 866 27.52 -15.84 23.95
C GLY A 866 28.79 -15.14 24.41
N ARG A 867 28.90 -14.87 25.71
CA ARG A 867 30.12 -14.35 26.35
C ARG A 867 30.42 -15.16 27.59
N ILE A 868 31.66 -15.65 27.70
CA ILE A 868 32.14 -16.38 28.87
C ILE A 868 33.39 -15.65 29.38
N LEU A 869 33.37 -15.23 30.65
CA LEU A 869 34.51 -14.58 31.29
C LEU A 869 35.71 -15.52 31.31
N VAL A 870 36.89 -15.00 31.00
CA VAL A 870 38.15 -15.74 31.06
C VAL A 870 39.25 -14.83 31.59
N ASP A 871 40.14 -15.39 32.41
CA ASP A 871 41.39 -14.73 32.76
C ASP A 871 42.45 -15.10 31.70
N ALA A 872 43.30 -14.15 31.32
CA ALA A 872 44.28 -14.31 30.23
C ALA A 872 45.49 -15.20 30.60
N ASN A 873 45.26 -16.32 31.27
CA ASN A 873 46.26 -17.34 31.59
C ASN A 873 45.88 -18.68 30.92
N ALA A 874 46.89 -19.53 30.69
CA ALA A 874 46.73 -20.75 29.89
C ALA A 874 45.78 -21.78 30.54
N GLU A 875 45.77 -21.86 31.87
CA GLU A 875 44.93 -22.81 32.62
C GLU A 875 43.45 -22.44 32.50
N ASP A 876 43.11 -21.17 32.74
CA ASP A 876 41.73 -20.70 32.66
C ASP A 876 41.18 -20.73 31.23
N LEU A 877 42.02 -20.41 30.24
CA LEU A 877 41.68 -20.55 28.83
C LEU A 877 41.31 -21.99 28.47
N ALA A 878 42.09 -22.98 28.92
CA ALA A 878 41.80 -24.39 28.69
C ALA A 878 40.49 -24.83 29.37
N ALA A 879 40.21 -24.33 30.58
CA ALA A 879 38.96 -24.61 31.28
C ALA A 879 37.75 -24.03 30.53
N VAL A 880 37.84 -22.81 30.01
CA VAL A 880 36.76 -22.20 29.21
C VAL A 880 36.60 -22.92 27.86
N HIS A 881 37.69 -23.38 27.23
CA HIS A 881 37.59 -24.19 26.00
C HIS A 881 36.82 -25.49 26.23
N ALA A 882 37.09 -26.18 27.34
CA ALA A 882 36.36 -27.39 27.71
C ALA A 882 34.87 -27.12 27.99
N LEU A 883 34.51 -25.94 28.50
CA LEU A 883 33.11 -25.52 28.60
C LEU A 883 32.50 -25.26 27.22
N GLN A 884 33.18 -24.51 26.36
CA GLN A 884 32.73 -24.21 24.99
C GLN A 884 32.44 -25.49 24.20
N ASP A 885 33.32 -26.50 24.30
CA ASP A 885 33.19 -27.78 23.58
C ASP A 885 31.94 -28.59 23.95
N ARG A 886 31.30 -28.25 25.09
CA ARG A 886 30.11 -28.94 25.59
C ARG A 886 28.80 -28.25 25.22
N PHE A 887 28.83 -27.08 24.59
CA PHE A 887 27.62 -26.47 24.05
C PHE A 887 27.16 -27.25 22.81
N ALA A 888 25.86 -27.54 22.74
CA ALA A 888 25.29 -28.25 21.59
C ALA A 888 23.93 -27.66 21.19
N ILE A 889 23.58 -27.83 19.92
CA ILE A 889 22.27 -27.46 19.36
C ILE A 889 21.71 -28.69 18.66
N THR A 890 20.54 -29.14 19.12
CA THR A 890 19.86 -30.34 18.62
C THR A 890 18.40 -30.03 18.30
N ARG A 891 17.76 -30.92 17.55
CA ARG A 891 16.29 -30.94 17.41
C ARG A 891 15.67 -31.59 18.64
N LEU A 892 14.36 -31.43 18.80
CA LEU A 892 13.63 -31.98 19.94
C LEU A 892 13.74 -33.52 20.05
N ASP A 893 13.86 -34.21 18.92
CA ASP A 893 14.06 -35.67 18.84
C ASP A 893 15.53 -36.11 19.05
N GLY A 894 16.43 -35.17 19.33
CA GLY A 894 17.86 -35.43 19.52
C GLY A 894 18.68 -35.50 18.23
N THR A 895 18.09 -35.32 17.06
CA THR A 895 18.82 -35.30 15.78
C THR A 895 19.65 -34.03 15.61
N PRO A 896 20.72 -34.04 14.77
CA PRO A 896 21.52 -32.86 14.49
C PRO A 896 20.68 -31.71 13.91
N ALA A 897 20.82 -30.51 14.47
CA ALA A 897 20.07 -29.33 14.01
C ALA A 897 20.69 -28.60 12.81
N LEU A 898 21.92 -28.98 12.42
CA LEU A 898 22.76 -28.33 11.43
C LEU A 898 21.98 -28.03 10.13
N SER A 899 21.98 -26.77 9.70
CA SER A 899 21.30 -26.31 8.50
C SER A 899 22.17 -25.34 7.70
N ARG A 900 21.73 -24.98 6.49
CA ARG A 900 22.41 -24.03 5.61
C ARG A 900 21.51 -22.86 5.29
N VAL A 901 22.07 -21.66 5.29
CA VAL A 901 21.36 -20.44 4.90
C VAL A 901 22.19 -19.62 3.92
N ASP A 902 21.54 -19.00 2.95
CA ASP A 902 22.15 -17.96 2.13
C ASP A 902 22.22 -16.67 2.95
N THR A 903 23.41 -16.08 3.07
CA THR A 903 23.59 -14.83 3.82
C THR A 903 23.34 -13.58 3.00
N LEU A 904 23.10 -13.71 1.69
CA LEU A 904 22.73 -12.65 0.76
C LEU A 904 23.82 -11.59 0.52
N ILE A 905 24.87 -11.52 1.34
CA ILE A 905 25.92 -10.50 1.26
C ILE A 905 27.02 -10.95 0.29
N GLU A 906 27.35 -10.08 -0.66
CA GLU A 906 28.40 -10.29 -1.65
C GLU A 906 29.64 -9.49 -1.29
N ASP A 907 29.47 -8.20 -0.99
CA ASP A 907 30.54 -7.31 -0.53
C ASP A 907 30.67 -7.36 1.00
N ARG A 908 31.90 -7.55 1.50
CA ARG A 908 32.21 -7.57 2.93
C ARG A 908 32.70 -6.23 3.46
N GLY A 909 32.69 -5.19 2.63
CA GLY A 909 33.03 -3.84 3.04
C GLY A 909 32.13 -3.35 4.17
N ALA A 910 32.74 -2.82 5.24
CA ALA A 910 32.02 -2.14 6.32
C ALA A 910 31.58 -0.72 5.94
N GLY A 911 31.47 -0.40 4.65
CA GLY A 911 31.13 0.92 4.13
C GLY A 911 29.62 1.13 3.93
N VAL A 912 29.28 2.27 3.32
CA VAL A 912 27.92 2.49 2.80
C VAL A 912 27.68 1.46 1.69
N PRO A 913 26.62 0.64 1.75
CA PRO A 913 26.31 -0.32 0.70
C PRO A 913 25.91 0.38 -0.59
N ARG A 914 26.07 -0.33 -1.71
CA ARG A 914 25.41 0.06 -2.96
C ARG A 914 23.91 -0.14 -2.82
N ALA A 915 23.11 0.80 -3.35
CA ALA A 915 21.66 0.77 -3.26
C ALA A 915 21.07 -0.55 -3.79
N GLU A 916 21.62 -1.11 -4.85
CA GLU A 916 21.14 -2.37 -5.44
C GLU A 916 21.39 -3.56 -4.51
N GLU A 917 22.53 -3.63 -3.84
CA GLU A 917 22.81 -4.68 -2.85
C GLU A 917 21.91 -4.53 -1.62
N TYR A 918 21.72 -3.29 -1.16
CA TYR A 918 20.85 -2.98 -0.03
C TYR A 918 19.40 -3.42 -0.30
N LEU A 919 18.84 -3.05 -1.45
CA LEU A 919 17.49 -3.46 -1.88
C LEU A 919 17.36 -4.98 -1.98
N ARG A 920 18.30 -5.64 -2.68
CA ARG A 920 18.28 -7.10 -2.87
C ARG A 920 18.31 -7.87 -1.55
N VAL A 921 19.13 -7.43 -0.60
CA VAL A 921 19.25 -8.07 0.72
C VAL A 921 17.97 -7.83 1.53
N LEU A 922 17.48 -6.59 1.57
CA LEU A 922 16.27 -6.26 2.32
C LEU A 922 15.01 -6.91 1.78
N GLU A 923 14.89 -7.05 0.47
CA GLU A 923 13.76 -7.73 -0.16
C GLU A 923 13.58 -9.15 0.41
N THR A 924 14.68 -9.92 0.49
CA THR A 924 14.63 -11.27 1.05
C THR A 924 14.46 -11.25 2.57
N MET A 925 15.17 -10.34 3.26
CA MET A 925 15.13 -10.27 4.72
C MET A 925 13.77 -9.80 5.26
N LEU A 926 13.07 -8.88 4.57
CA LEU A 926 11.75 -8.37 4.94
C LEU A 926 10.65 -9.41 4.76
N VAL A 927 10.74 -10.27 3.74
CA VAL A 927 9.81 -11.41 3.58
C VAL A 927 9.95 -12.38 4.75
N ARG A 928 11.20 -12.66 5.15
CA ARG A 928 11.50 -13.60 6.24
C ARG A 928 11.27 -13.01 7.63
N ASN A 929 11.45 -11.69 7.77
CA ASN A 929 11.35 -10.95 9.02
C ASN A 929 10.55 -9.65 8.76
N PRO A 930 9.22 -9.72 8.65
CA PRO A 930 8.40 -8.57 8.30
C PRO A 930 8.52 -7.44 9.32
N SER A 931 8.48 -6.20 8.82
CA SER A 931 8.46 -5.02 9.68
C SER A 931 7.12 -4.90 10.39
N ALA A 932 7.13 -4.60 11.68
CA ALA A 932 5.91 -4.27 12.44
C ALA A 932 5.31 -2.92 12.02
N HIS A 933 6.08 -2.07 11.32
CA HIS A 933 5.68 -0.74 10.87
C HIS A 933 5.73 -0.64 9.34
N PRO A 934 4.77 0.04 8.69
CA PRO A 934 4.86 0.36 7.27
C PRO A 934 6.15 1.14 6.97
N LEU A 935 6.82 0.80 5.87
CA LEU A 935 8.01 1.50 5.41
C LEU A 935 7.61 2.66 4.48
N PRO A 936 7.87 3.94 4.83
CA PRO A 936 7.49 5.08 4.00
C PRO A 936 8.21 5.08 2.64
N ALA A 937 7.49 5.32 1.55
CA ALA A 937 8.05 5.38 0.19
C ALA A 937 8.80 4.11 -0.27
N TRP A 938 8.49 2.94 0.29
CA TRP A 938 9.11 1.66 -0.10
C TRP A 938 8.28 0.89 -1.15
N PRO A 939 8.89 0.27 -2.17
CA PRO A 939 10.32 0.25 -2.50
C PRO A 939 10.81 1.59 -3.10
N VAL A 940 12.08 1.91 -2.85
CA VAL A 940 12.70 3.18 -3.27
C VAL A 940 13.52 2.97 -4.56
N PRO A 941 13.45 3.89 -5.55
CA PRO A 941 14.37 3.88 -6.69
C PRO A 941 15.85 3.88 -6.26
N PRO A 942 16.74 3.09 -6.90
CA PRO A 942 18.14 2.93 -6.46
C PRO A 942 18.94 4.24 -6.34
N ASP A 943 18.73 5.19 -7.23
CA ASP A 943 19.42 6.49 -7.26
C ASP A 943 19.06 7.36 -6.05
N VAL A 944 17.76 7.46 -5.73
CA VAL A 944 17.27 8.18 -4.55
C VAL A 944 17.74 7.50 -3.26
N LEU A 945 17.73 6.16 -3.26
CA LEU A 945 18.18 5.37 -2.12
C LEU A 945 19.67 5.54 -1.82
N GLN A 946 20.53 5.61 -2.84
CA GLN A 946 21.98 5.74 -2.64
C GLN A 946 22.36 7.03 -1.91
N ALA A 947 21.68 8.14 -2.23
CA ALA A 947 21.87 9.42 -1.55
C ALA A 947 21.46 9.33 -0.08
N ALA A 948 20.27 8.77 0.18
CA ALA A 948 19.77 8.59 1.55
C ALA A 948 20.66 7.64 2.38
N LEU A 949 21.13 6.54 1.81
CA LEU A 949 22.09 5.64 2.46
C LEU A 949 23.36 6.37 2.87
N THR A 950 23.95 7.15 1.96
CA THR A 950 25.16 7.94 2.25
C THR A 950 24.94 8.93 3.39
N GLN A 951 23.80 9.63 3.36
CA GLN A 951 23.43 10.59 4.40
C GLN A 951 23.24 9.90 5.76
N VAL A 952 22.38 8.89 5.85
CA VAL A 952 22.09 8.18 7.12
C VAL A 952 23.35 7.57 7.72
N TYR A 953 24.20 6.92 6.90
CA TYR A 953 25.47 6.38 7.40
C TYR A 953 26.42 7.46 7.93
N THR A 954 26.40 8.66 7.35
CA THR A 954 27.21 9.80 7.80
C THR A 954 26.68 10.36 9.11
N GLU A 955 25.36 10.55 9.22
CA GLU A 955 24.67 11.01 10.44
C GLU A 955 24.95 10.06 11.62
N LEU A 956 24.77 8.74 11.41
CA LEU A 956 24.97 7.74 12.47
C LEU A 956 26.43 7.64 12.95
N ARG A 957 27.40 8.18 12.21
CA ARG A 957 28.82 8.17 12.55
C ARG A 957 29.31 9.46 13.22
N ASN A 958 28.75 10.60 12.84
CA ASN A 958 29.33 11.91 13.19
C ASN A 958 28.62 12.65 14.34
N VAL A 959 27.48 12.15 14.84
CA VAL A 959 26.78 12.77 15.97
C VAL A 959 27.54 12.46 17.27
N ALA A 960 28.27 13.46 17.79
CA ALA A 960 28.88 13.39 19.12
C ALA A 960 27.78 13.34 20.20
N GLN A 961 27.87 12.41 21.14
CA GLN A 961 26.95 12.37 22.28
C GLN A 961 27.36 13.41 23.32
N ALA A 962 26.40 14.20 23.78
CA ALA A 962 26.59 15.08 24.93
C ALA A 962 26.83 14.24 26.19
N SER A 963 27.66 14.73 27.11
CA SER A 963 27.91 14.05 28.39
C SER A 963 26.67 14.16 29.30
N GLU A 964 25.80 13.16 29.24
CA GLU A 964 24.57 13.10 30.03
C GLU A 964 24.80 12.70 31.49
N LEU A 965 25.85 11.92 31.77
CA LEU A 965 26.19 11.45 33.12
C LEU A 965 27.25 12.33 33.81
N GLY A 966 27.71 13.40 33.16
CA GLY A 966 28.81 14.23 33.62
C GLY A 966 30.20 13.62 33.41
N GLY A 967 31.24 14.44 33.51
CA GLY A 967 32.65 14.00 33.46
C GLY A 967 33.11 13.37 32.13
N GLY A 968 32.35 13.58 31.05
CA GLY A 968 32.60 13.02 29.72
C GLY A 968 31.82 11.74 29.40
N TRP A 969 31.02 11.22 30.34
CA TRP A 969 30.29 9.96 30.20
C TRP A 969 28.86 10.13 29.67
N THR A 970 28.38 9.11 28.94
CA THR A 970 27.02 8.99 28.40
C THR A 970 26.54 7.53 28.39
N THR A 971 25.23 7.32 28.57
CA THR A 971 24.59 6.01 28.42
C THR A 971 24.23 5.79 26.95
N ALA A 972 25.25 5.47 26.14
CA ALA A 972 25.10 5.41 24.69
C ALA A 972 24.05 4.39 24.19
N VAL A 973 23.74 3.37 25.00
CA VAL A 973 22.72 2.36 24.72
C VAL A 973 21.94 2.02 25.99
N SER A 974 20.62 2.25 25.98
CA SER A 974 19.70 1.84 27.04
C SER A 974 18.58 0.99 26.46
N VAL A 975 18.83 -0.32 26.35
CA VAL A 975 17.86 -1.30 25.86
C VAL A 975 17.68 -2.39 26.91
N ARG A 976 16.43 -2.81 27.16
CA ARG A 976 16.13 -3.97 28.03
C ARG A 976 15.73 -5.19 27.20
N ARG A 977 14.61 -5.04 26.46
CA ARG A 977 14.02 -6.10 25.62
C ARG A 977 13.71 -5.69 24.17
N SER A 978 13.59 -4.39 23.89
CA SER A 978 13.27 -3.83 22.58
C SER A 978 13.59 -2.34 22.56
N PHE A 979 13.93 -1.80 21.38
CA PHE A 979 14.07 -0.35 21.16
C PHE A 979 12.72 0.35 20.87
N GLY A 980 11.63 -0.41 20.66
CA GLY A 980 10.33 0.16 20.26
C GLY A 980 10.45 1.00 18.99
N ASP A 981 9.92 2.22 19.03
CA ASP A 981 9.92 3.18 17.92
C ASP A 981 11.20 4.05 17.84
N ASP A 982 12.21 3.80 18.69
CA ASP A 982 13.51 4.48 18.61
C ASP A 982 14.38 3.87 17.51
N PHE A 983 13.95 4.08 16.26
CA PHE A 983 14.62 3.58 15.06
C PHE A 983 16.02 4.16 14.90
N THR A 984 16.24 5.41 15.30
CA THR A 984 17.55 6.08 15.17
C THR A 984 18.58 5.44 16.09
N THR A 985 18.27 5.25 17.38
CA THR A 985 19.21 4.58 18.29
C THR A 985 19.44 3.14 17.87
N ARG A 986 18.38 2.42 17.44
CA ARG A 986 18.51 1.04 16.94
C ARG A 986 19.42 0.95 15.70
N ALA A 987 19.22 1.83 14.72
CA ALA A 987 20.06 1.92 13.52
C ALA A 987 21.53 2.21 13.87
N ARG A 988 21.77 3.11 14.83
CA ARG A 988 23.11 3.41 15.33
C ARG A 988 23.75 2.20 16.03
N VAL A 989 23.00 1.51 16.90
CA VAL A 989 23.46 0.30 17.59
C VAL A 989 23.80 -0.78 16.57
N ALA A 990 22.91 -1.04 15.61
CA ALA A 990 23.15 -2.02 14.55
C ALA A 990 24.44 -1.73 13.75
N ARG A 991 24.80 -0.45 13.62
CA ARG A 991 25.94 -0.03 12.83
C ARG A 991 27.27 0.02 13.60
N ASN A 992 27.25 0.52 14.83
CA ASN A 992 28.44 0.88 15.61
C ASN A 992 28.70 -0.06 16.81
N TRP A 993 27.64 -0.63 17.40
CA TRP A 993 27.68 -1.37 18.67
C TRP A 993 26.83 -2.65 18.64
N ILE A 994 26.81 -3.30 17.49
CA ILE A 994 25.96 -4.46 17.21
C ILE A 994 26.28 -5.62 18.18
N GLY A 995 25.25 -6.32 18.65
CA GLY A 995 25.41 -7.35 19.69
C GLY A 995 25.39 -6.80 21.13
N THR A 996 24.89 -5.58 21.33
CA THR A 996 24.62 -5.03 22.67
C THR A 996 23.62 -5.92 23.41
N LEU A 997 23.92 -6.25 24.67
CA LEU A 997 22.98 -6.95 25.55
C LEU A 997 22.07 -5.94 26.25
N GLY A 998 21.01 -6.44 26.86
CA GLY A 998 20.16 -5.65 27.73
C GLY A 998 20.95 -5.07 28.89
N ILE A 999 20.60 -3.83 29.26
CA ILE A 999 21.33 -3.00 30.21
C ILE A 999 21.51 -3.66 31.59
N GLU A 1000 20.57 -4.51 32.01
CA GLU A 1000 20.61 -5.27 33.27
C GLU A 1000 21.66 -6.40 33.25
N GLU A 1001 22.03 -6.87 32.06
CA GLU A 1001 23.02 -7.92 31.89
C GLU A 1001 24.41 -7.33 31.66
N ALA A 1002 24.50 -6.34 30.77
CA ALA A 1002 25.70 -5.55 30.58
C ALA A 1002 25.32 -4.11 30.22
N MET A 1003 25.75 -3.15 31.04
CA MET A 1003 25.60 -1.72 30.77
C MET A 1003 26.88 -1.18 30.13
N TYR A 1004 26.73 -0.35 29.10
CA TYR A 1004 27.82 0.20 28.30
C TYR A 1004 27.81 1.73 28.40
N ILE A 1005 28.81 2.26 29.07
CA ILE A 1005 28.94 3.70 29.31
C ILE A 1005 30.12 4.18 28.50
N MET A 1006 29.91 5.20 27.69
CA MET A 1006 30.90 5.64 26.71
C MET A 1006 31.39 7.03 27.04
N ALA A 1007 32.66 7.30 26.75
CA ALA A 1007 33.22 8.65 26.77
C ALA A 1007 33.91 8.92 25.44
N GLU A 1008 33.37 9.86 24.67
CA GLU A 1008 33.98 10.41 23.46
C GLU A 1008 34.65 11.77 23.70
N VAL A 1009 34.35 12.39 24.83
CA VAL A 1009 34.85 13.69 25.25
C VAL A 1009 35.44 13.61 26.67
N ASP A 1010 36.33 14.54 26.99
CA ASP A 1010 36.82 14.75 28.35
C ASP A 1010 35.83 15.56 29.21
N ASP A 1011 36.20 15.84 30.46
CA ASP A 1011 35.39 16.61 31.40
C ASP A 1011 35.14 18.07 31.01
N SER A 1012 35.93 18.61 30.09
CA SER A 1012 35.72 19.93 29.48
C SER A 1012 34.80 19.90 28.25
N GLY A 1013 34.40 18.70 27.80
CA GLY A 1013 33.62 18.50 26.57
C GLY A 1013 34.48 18.43 25.30
N SER A 1014 35.81 18.37 25.40
CA SER A 1014 36.70 18.26 24.25
C SER A 1014 36.85 16.80 23.81
N ALA A 1015 36.82 16.52 22.50
CA ALA A 1015 36.96 15.16 21.97
C ALA A 1015 38.26 14.49 22.41
N LEU A 1016 38.18 13.20 22.79
CA LEU A 1016 39.35 12.43 23.22
C LEU A 1016 40.30 12.15 22.03
N SER A 1017 41.58 12.47 22.21
CA SER A 1017 42.62 12.31 21.20
C SER A 1017 43.94 11.87 21.83
N GLY A 1018 44.65 10.92 21.21
CA GLY A 1018 45.95 10.47 21.71
C GLY A 1018 47.07 11.51 21.55
N ALA A 1019 46.76 12.70 21.02
CA ALA A 1019 47.64 13.88 21.12
C ALA A 1019 47.68 14.48 22.54
N HIS A 1020 46.83 13.99 23.45
CA HIS A 1020 46.70 14.48 24.82
C HIS A 1020 46.82 13.32 25.81
N ARG A 1021 47.05 13.69 27.07
CA ARG A 1021 47.18 12.76 28.19
C ARG A 1021 45.96 12.90 29.08
N TYR A 1022 45.42 11.77 29.52
CA TYR A 1022 44.24 11.75 30.38
C TYR A 1022 44.47 10.86 31.60
N VAL A 1023 43.76 11.17 32.68
CA VAL A 1023 43.68 10.33 33.87
C VAL A 1023 42.22 10.14 34.24
N LEU A 1024 41.82 8.88 34.40
CA LEU A 1024 40.57 8.48 35.04
C LEU A 1024 40.89 7.97 36.44
N ARG A 1025 40.37 8.62 37.47
CA ARG A 1025 40.68 8.27 38.86
C ARG A 1025 39.45 7.91 39.64
N PHE A 1026 39.36 6.64 40.05
CA PHE A 1026 38.35 6.20 41.01
C PHE A 1026 38.80 6.53 42.44
N PRO A 1027 37.96 7.18 43.26
CA PRO A 1027 38.29 7.45 44.65
C PRO A 1027 38.28 6.14 45.48
N PRO A 1028 38.87 6.13 46.68
CA PRO A 1028 38.81 4.98 47.58
C PRO A 1028 37.34 4.55 47.82
N GLY A 1029 37.03 3.28 47.57
CA GLY A 1029 35.66 2.75 47.67
C GLY A 1029 34.70 3.17 46.56
N GLY A 1030 35.13 3.95 45.57
CA GLY A 1030 34.33 4.44 44.44
C GLY A 1030 34.47 3.63 43.15
N LEU A 1031 34.90 2.36 43.24
CA LEU A 1031 34.93 1.47 42.08
C LEU A 1031 33.50 1.12 41.61
N PRO A 1032 33.29 0.81 40.32
CA PRO A 1032 31.98 0.39 39.83
C PRO A 1032 31.42 -0.81 40.59
N LYS A 1033 30.13 -0.75 40.91
CA LYS A 1033 29.42 -1.77 41.71
C LYS A 1033 28.67 -2.72 40.78
N VAL A 1034 29.18 -3.94 40.69
CA VAL A 1034 28.71 -4.95 39.73
C VAL A 1034 28.57 -6.30 40.41
N GLY A 1035 27.61 -7.10 39.96
CA GLY A 1035 27.41 -8.48 40.40
C GLY A 1035 28.44 -9.45 39.83
N SER A 1036 29.22 -9.01 38.83
CA SER A 1036 30.26 -9.84 38.23
C SER A 1036 31.63 -9.18 38.08
N PHE A 1037 31.82 -8.29 37.10
CA PHE A 1037 33.10 -7.62 36.84
C PHE A 1037 32.87 -6.36 36.00
N TRP A 1038 33.86 -5.48 35.92
CA TRP A 1038 33.81 -4.30 35.07
C TRP A 1038 35.11 -4.12 34.29
N SER A 1039 35.04 -3.46 33.13
CA SER A 1039 36.23 -3.13 32.35
C SER A 1039 36.07 -1.85 31.55
N ILE A 1040 37.16 -1.15 31.33
CA ILE A 1040 37.27 0.02 30.45
C ILE A 1040 38.11 -0.39 29.26
N THR A 1041 37.54 -0.29 28.06
CA THR A 1041 38.24 -0.61 26.81
C THR A 1041 38.35 0.65 25.94
N LEU A 1042 39.47 0.80 25.25
CA LEU A 1042 39.71 1.91 24.32
C LEU A 1042 39.57 1.44 22.88
N TYR A 1043 38.89 2.25 22.06
CA TYR A 1043 38.71 2.01 20.63
C TYR A 1043 39.12 3.21 19.81
N ARG A 1044 39.66 2.96 18.62
CA ARG A 1044 39.86 4.01 17.62
C ARG A 1044 38.49 4.52 17.15
N ARG A 1045 38.32 5.83 17.07
CA ARG A 1045 37.04 6.45 16.71
C ARG A 1045 36.63 6.19 15.25
N SER A 1046 37.60 6.09 14.34
CA SER A 1046 37.32 6.01 12.89
C SER A 1046 36.71 4.68 12.44
N ASP A 1047 37.05 3.57 13.11
CA ASP A 1047 36.61 2.22 12.74
C ASP A 1047 36.01 1.41 13.90
N CYS A 1048 36.00 1.97 15.12
CA CYS A 1048 35.51 1.29 16.33
C CYS A 1048 36.28 0.00 16.65
N LEU A 1049 37.54 -0.13 16.22
CA LEU A 1049 38.37 -1.31 16.47
C LEU A 1049 39.38 -1.09 17.60
N LEU A 1050 39.90 -2.19 18.13
CA LEU A 1050 40.97 -2.17 19.14
C LEU A 1050 42.25 -1.58 18.53
N VAL A 1051 42.97 -0.81 19.33
CA VAL A 1051 44.22 -0.15 18.92
C VAL A 1051 45.41 -1.05 19.25
N ALA A 1052 46.23 -1.38 18.24
CA ALA A 1052 47.50 -2.06 18.44
C ALA A 1052 48.43 -1.21 19.32
N ASN A 1053 49.05 -1.83 20.33
CA ASN A 1053 49.92 -1.11 21.26
C ASN A 1053 51.08 -1.98 21.78
N PRO A 1054 52.16 -1.37 22.29
CA PRO A 1054 53.41 -2.08 22.61
C PRO A 1054 53.30 -3.14 23.70
N ILE A 1055 52.30 -3.04 24.58
CA ILE A 1055 52.12 -3.94 25.72
C ILE A 1055 50.94 -4.91 25.55
N GLY A 1056 50.27 -4.89 24.39
CA GLY A 1056 49.12 -5.75 24.08
C GLY A 1056 47.93 -5.57 25.03
N ARG A 1057 47.79 -4.41 25.67
CA ARG A 1057 46.71 -4.13 26.65
C ARG A 1057 45.66 -3.24 26.00
N HIS A 1058 44.43 -3.74 25.91
CA HIS A 1058 43.32 -3.00 25.31
C HIS A 1058 42.20 -2.68 26.30
N SER A 1059 42.14 -3.39 27.43
CA SER A 1059 41.21 -3.14 28.53
C SER A 1059 41.92 -3.07 29.89
N ILE A 1060 41.32 -2.35 30.84
CA ILE A 1060 41.63 -2.39 32.27
C ILE A 1060 40.33 -2.57 33.05
N GLY A 1061 40.31 -3.50 34.01
CA GLY A 1061 39.16 -3.80 34.85
C GLY A 1061 39.58 -4.24 36.25
N ASP A 1062 38.60 -4.56 37.11
CA ASP A 1062 38.82 -5.10 38.47
C ASP A 1062 39.63 -6.40 38.50
N ARG A 1063 39.68 -7.11 37.37
CA ARG A 1063 40.41 -8.38 37.23
C ARG A 1063 41.77 -8.25 36.53
N THR A 1064 42.19 -7.06 36.13
CA THR A 1064 43.47 -6.89 35.44
C THR A 1064 44.64 -7.23 36.37
N PRO A 1065 45.53 -8.17 36.01
CA PRO A 1065 46.65 -8.53 36.88
C PRO A 1065 47.63 -7.37 37.08
N GLY A 1066 48.09 -7.20 38.31
CA GLY A 1066 49.17 -6.25 38.63
C GLY A 1066 48.76 -4.77 38.72
N LEU A 1067 47.45 -4.48 38.82
CA LEU A 1067 46.99 -3.13 39.12
C LEU A 1067 47.52 -2.65 40.46
N ARG A 1068 47.96 -1.39 40.51
CA ARG A 1068 48.49 -0.75 41.72
C ARG A 1068 47.53 0.34 42.20
N PRO A 1069 47.03 0.27 43.43
CA PRO A 1069 46.27 1.37 44.00
C PRO A 1069 47.18 2.57 44.27
N ASP A 1070 46.60 3.76 44.28
CA ASP A 1070 47.22 4.98 44.79
C ASP A 1070 47.46 4.84 46.31
N ALA A 1071 48.29 5.73 46.87
CA ALA A 1071 48.64 5.71 48.29
C ALA A 1071 47.43 5.85 49.24
N ASP A 1072 46.35 6.49 48.79
CA ASP A 1072 45.10 6.65 49.54
C ASP A 1072 44.10 5.49 49.32
N GLY A 1073 44.46 4.48 48.53
CA GLY A 1073 43.59 3.35 48.18
C GLY A 1073 42.69 3.60 46.95
N GLY A 1074 42.82 4.73 46.25
CA GLY A 1074 42.16 4.98 44.97
C GLY A 1074 42.79 4.21 43.80
N LEU A 1075 42.20 4.30 42.61
CA LEU A 1075 42.75 3.70 41.38
C LEU A 1075 42.82 4.73 40.25
N ALA A 1076 44.03 5.17 39.92
CA ALA A 1076 44.28 6.03 38.76
C ALA A 1076 44.65 5.20 37.52
N ILE A 1077 43.98 5.45 36.40
CA ILE A 1077 44.25 4.89 35.09
C ILE A 1077 44.73 6.02 34.17
N HIS A 1078 45.97 5.91 33.71
CA HIS A 1078 46.58 6.82 32.74
C HIS A 1078 46.22 6.37 31.32
N ILE A 1079 45.69 7.30 30.52
CA ILE A 1079 45.23 7.05 29.14
C ILE A 1079 45.99 8.02 28.24
N GLN A 1080 47.01 7.52 27.56
CA GLN A 1080 47.93 8.34 26.76
C GLN A 1080 48.75 7.45 25.80
N ALA A 1081 49.33 8.05 24.77
CA ALA A 1081 50.10 7.33 23.75
C ALA A 1081 51.47 6.85 24.24
N ASP A 1082 52.15 7.65 25.07
CA ASP A 1082 53.48 7.33 25.59
C ASP A 1082 53.41 6.62 26.96
N ASP A 1083 54.41 5.79 27.26
CA ASP A 1083 54.52 5.09 28.55
C ASP A 1083 54.64 6.10 29.71
N PRO A 1084 53.69 6.12 30.69
CA PRO A 1084 53.72 7.01 31.86
C PRO A 1084 54.84 6.69 32.87
N GLY A 1085 55.62 5.63 32.65
CA GLY A 1085 56.69 5.20 33.53
C GLY A 1085 56.26 4.10 34.52
N PRO A 1086 57.22 3.58 35.31
CA PRO A 1086 57.00 2.40 36.13
C PRO A 1086 55.93 2.62 37.21
N GLY A 1087 55.11 1.60 37.43
CA GLY A 1087 54.13 1.56 38.52
C GLY A 1087 52.83 2.33 38.26
N LYS A 1088 52.60 2.83 37.04
CA LYS A 1088 51.35 3.47 36.63
C LYS A 1088 50.43 2.47 35.91
N ASN A 1089 49.13 2.49 36.22
CA ASN A 1089 48.15 1.71 35.48
C ASN A 1089 47.89 2.40 34.14
N TRP A 1090 48.38 1.83 33.05
CA TRP A 1090 48.40 2.48 31.73
C TRP A 1090 47.51 1.76 30.71
N LEU A 1091 46.64 2.51 30.05
CA LEU A 1091 45.88 2.13 28.86
C LEU A 1091 46.39 2.91 27.65
N PRO A 1092 47.14 2.28 26.73
CA PRO A 1092 47.74 2.97 25.58
C PRO A 1092 46.71 3.53 24.60
N ALA A 1093 46.80 4.84 24.32
CA ALA A 1093 45.98 5.54 23.32
C ALA A 1093 46.70 5.64 21.96
N PRO A 1094 45.98 5.72 20.82
CA PRO A 1094 46.61 5.85 19.51
C PRO A 1094 47.19 7.26 19.31
N ALA A 1095 48.50 7.36 19.07
CA ALA A 1095 49.19 8.65 18.91
C ALA A 1095 48.56 9.49 17.80
N GLY A 1096 48.12 10.71 18.13
CA GLY A 1096 47.57 11.67 17.16
C GLY A 1096 46.19 11.33 16.57
N GLU A 1097 45.55 10.22 16.98
CA GLU A 1097 44.23 9.82 16.49
C GLU A 1097 43.14 9.99 17.56
N GLY A 1098 41.91 10.21 17.10
CA GLY A 1098 40.74 10.23 17.98
C GLY A 1098 40.37 8.83 18.49
N PHE A 1099 40.00 8.73 19.76
CA PHE A 1099 39.56 7.49 20.40
C PHE A 1099 38.32 7.72 21.26
N TYR A 1100 37.70 6.64 21.70
CA TYR A 1100 36.67 6.68 22.74
C TYR A 1100 36.86 5.54 23.73
N LEU A 1101 36.31 5.72 24.93
CA LEU A 1101 36.33 4.74 26.00
C LEU A 1101 34.96 4.09 26.14
N THR A 1102 34.95 2.80 26.48
CA THR A 1102 33.73 2.09 26.89
C THR A 1102 33.96 1.43 28.23
N LEU A 1103 33.30 1.93 29.27
CA LEU A 1103 33.15 1.28 30.57
C LEU A 1103 31.99 0.29 30.51
N ARG A 1104 32.30 -0.99 30.65
CA ARG A 1104 31.36 -2.10 30.68
C ARG A 1104 31.13 -2.56 32.10
N LEU A 1105 29.86 -2.60 32.49
CA LEU A 1105 29.42 -3.07 33.80
C LEU A 1105 28.62 -4.35 33.59
N TYR A 1106 29.14 -5.49 34.03
CA TYR A 1106 28.44 -6.78 33.88
C TYR A 1106 27.63 -7.09 35.13
N GLN A 1107 26.32 -7.18 34.96
CA GLN A 1107 25.32 -7.23 36.04
C GLN A 1107 25.42 -5.98 36.93
N PRO A 1108 25.19 -4.77 36.37
CA PRO A 1108 25.28 -3.54 37.14
C PRO A 1108 24.30 -3.54 38.32
N ASP A 1109 24.70 -2.91 39.42
CA ASP A 1109 23.78 -2.68 40.52
C ASP A 1109 22.70 -1.65 40.20
N GLN A 1110 21.79 -1.44 41.15
CA GLN A 1110 20.67 -0.52 40.99
C GLN A 1110 21.13 0.95 40.85
N ALA A 1111 22.23 1.34 41.51
CA ALA A 1111 22.72 2.73 41.46
C ALA A 1111 23.14 3.14 40.04
N HIS A 1112 23.76 2.22 39.31
CA HIS A 1112 24.07 2.42 37.89
C HIS A 1112 22.81 2.48 37.02
N LEU A 1113 21.84 1.56 37.22
CA LEU A 1113 20.60 1.50 36.44
C LEU A 1113 19.71 2.74 36.64
N ASP A 1114 19.77 3.35 37.82
CA ASP A 1114 19.02 4.56 38.16
C ASP A 1114 19.81 5.85 37.86
N ALA A 1115 20.99 5.74 37.24
CA ALA A 1115 21.89 6.86 36.94
C ALA A 1115 22.25 7.71 38.18
N THR A 1116 22.39 7.06 39.34
CA THR A 1116 22.76 7.72 40.62
C THR A 1116 24.22 7.48 41.03
N PHE A 1117 24.95 6.63 40.28
CA PHE A 1117 26.37 6.40 40.49
C PHE A 1117 27.21 7.57 39.98
N ASP A 1118 28.13 8.07 40.81
CA ASP A 1118 29.04 9.17 40.47
C ASP A 1118 30.26 8.66 39.67
N TYR A 1119 30.21 8.79 38.35
CA TYR A 1119 31.30 8.37 37.47
C TYR A 1119 32.44 9.40 37.49
N PRO A 1120 33.69 9.00 37.79
CA PRO A 1120 34.79 9.95 37.83
C PRO A 1120 35.06 10.52 36.43
N PRO A 1121 35.40 11.81 36.33
CA PRO A 1121 35.65 12.46 35.05
C PRO A 1121 36.89 11.90 34.34
N VAL A 1122 36.84 11.86 33.00
CA VAL A 1122 38.02 11.66 32.15
C VAL A 1122 38.77 12.99 32.08
N ARG A 1123 39.77 13.19 32.95
CA ARG A 1123 40.46 14.48 33.07
C ARG A 1123 41.66 14.55 32.15
N ARG A 1124 41.74 15.62 31.35
CA ARG A 1124 42.95 15.93 30.61
C ARG A 1124 44.04 16.46 31.56
N ILE A 1125 45.27 15.97 31.39
CA ILE A 1125 46.45 16.40 32.16
C ILE A 1125 47.50 17.02 31.22
N ALA A 1126 48.41 17.81 31.81
CA ALA A 1126 49.45 18.57 31.11
C ALA A 1126 50.53 17.71 30.44
#